data_AF-A0A1S3NUK6-F1
#
_entry.id   AF-A0A1S3NUK6-F1
#
_cell.length_a   1.000
_cell.length_b   1.000
_cell.length_c   1.000
_cell.angle_alpha   90.00
_cell.angle_beta   90.00
_cell.angle_gamma   90.00
#
_symmetry.space_group_name_H-M   'P 1'
#
loop_
_entity.id
_entity.type
_entity.pdbx_description
1 polymer ?
#
loop_
_entity_poly.entity_id
_entity_poly.type
_entity_poly.pdbx_seq_one_letter_code
_entity_poly.pdbx_strand_id
1 'polypeptide(L)'
;MGLFENSVPCFLRFPFLSTELQPSLSLSASHSVSICLKMAANAGSMFQYWKHFDLQQLQRELDATATQLANRQDESEQSRKKLVDQSRDFKKNTPEDVRKQAAPLLKSFQGEIDALSKRSKEAEGSFLNVYKRLIDVPDPAPVLELVQQLQLKLQRMHDIETENLKLRETLEEYNKEFAEVKNQEVTIKALKEKIRDYEQSLKNQAENLVQEKQVQLHNDYAEKERKLQESQESMSSKLVEAEHKAQSLQTALKTTQAELFDLKTKYDEDCTAKADEIEMVMTDLERANQRAEVAQREAEALREQLTSSNQSLQLTTHIQTTPDTDQAVEALSRSSLEAELGAKDREMVQLVEDVQRLQASLSKLRESSSTQITQLQIQLSSKTATLKQLEEKLQEHADYEEVKKELSILKSMEFGPTDSSVQDMSKPLEVLLLEKNRSLQSESSSLRIANTELSGRYADLQLEFSSAVRTSAEQKELILKLEHDLSSIQTMSSLSRPDAEGSDLTSMIDSIPEPIREATAMFTGMAPQGELPQGQMDSLLSIISSQRERFRSRNQELEAESRSVQVTMQALQSELDSLRADNIKLYEKIKFLQSYPGRAGGSDDTVTVRYSSQYEERLDPFASFSKRERQRRYLSLSPWDKVTLSLGRGILSNKMARTIAFFYTLFLHCLVFLVLYKTAWSESIGRDCSAFCAKKYSDHLHRFHENGDNL
;
A
#
# COMPACT_ATOMS: atom_id res chain seq x y z
N MET A 1 42.98 31.87 -48.50
CA MET A 1 43.11 31.17 -49.80
C MET A 1 42.45 29.80 -49.64
N GLY A 2 41.43 29.35 -50.37
CA GLY A 2 40.55 29.92 -51.38
C GLY A 2 39.28 29.02 -51.38
N LEU A 3 38.10 29.64 -51.34
CA LEU A 3 37.14 29.69 -52.46
C LEU A 3 36.56 28.32 -52.86
N PHE A 4 35.34 28.03 -52.42
CA PHE A 4 34.27 27.58 -53.30
C PHE A 4 32.91 28.02 -52.73
N GLU A 5 32.35 29.02 -53.40
CA GLU A 5 30.96 29.46 -53.33
C GLU A 5 30.05 28.39 -53.92
N ASN A 6 28.85 28.23 -53.35
CA ASN A 6 27.66 27.85 -54.11
C ASN A 6 26.40 28.38 -53.40
N SER A 7 26.11 29.64 -53.73
CA SER A 7 24.80 30.20 -54.07
C SER A 7 23.53 29.51 -53.51
N VAL A 8 23.01 30.07 -52.42
CA VAL A 8 21.62 29.97 -52.00
C VAL A 8 20.85 31.14 -52.63
N PRO A 9 19.75 30.94 -53.38
CA PRO A 9 18.89 32.04 -53.74
C PRO A 9 17.87 32.29 -52.62
N CYS A 10 17.95 33.49 -52.04
CA CYS A 10 16.86 34.10 -51.31
C CYS A 10 15.63 34.28 -52.22
N PHE A 11 14.47 33.79 -51.79
CA PHE A 11 13.18 34.36 -52.19
C PHE A 11 12.39 34.77 -50.95
N LEU A 12 12.37 36.10 -50.76
CA LEU A 12 11.30 36.95 -50.25
C LEU A 12 10.46 36.46 -49.06
N ARG A 13 10.77 37.11 -47.94
CA ARG A 13 9.92 37.32 -46.77
C ARG A 13 8.78 38.30 -47.13
N PHE A 14 7.52 37.88 -46.98
CA PHE A 14 6.41 38.76 -46.60
C PHE A 14 5.57 38.06 -45.50
N PRO A 15 4.96 38.83 -44.58
CA PRO A 15 4.59 38.37 -43.25
C PRO A 15 3.10 38.03 -43.12
N PHE A 16 2.78 37.32 -42.03
CA PHE A 16 1.52 37.36 -41.28
C PHE A 16 0.22 37.57 -42.07
N LEU A 17 -0.50 36.47 -42.27
CA LEU A 17 -1.95 36.43 -42.06
C LEU A 17 -2.30 35.08 -41.45
N SER A 18 -2.46 35.11 -40.13
CA SER A 18 -3.03 34.04 -39.34
C SER A 18 -4.49 33.82 -39.73
N THR A 19 -4.91 32.56 -39.59
CA THR A 19 -6.24 32.11 -39.12
C THR A 19 -7.44 32.34 -40.04
N GLU A 20 -8.28 31.30 -40.12
CA GLU A 20 -9.58 31.21 -40.81
C GLU A 20 -9.58 30.89 -42.31
N LEU A 21 -9.08 29.71 -42.72
CA LEU A 21 -9.47 29.08 -44.00
C LEU A 21 -9.08 27.59 -44.10
N GLN A 22 -9.28 26.81 -43.03
CA GLN A 22 -8.90 25.38 -43.00
C GLN A 22 -10.02 24.32 -43.08
N PRO A 23 -11.33 24.59 -42.94
CA PRO A 23 -12.33 23.53 -43.15
C PRO A 23 -12.70 23.29 -44.62
N SER A 24 -12.50 24.27 -45.51
CA SER A 24 -12.97 24.20 -46.91
C SER A 24 -11.99 23.51 -47.86
N LEU A 25 -10.70 23.50 -47.55
CA LEU A 25 -9.65 22.86 -48.36
C LEU A 25 -9.60 21.34 -48.18
N SER A 26 -9.90 20.80 -47.00
CA SER A 26 -9.91 19.33 -46.78
C SER A 26 -11.08 18.64 -47.49
N LEU A 27 -12.25 19.30 -47.53
CA LEU A 27 -13.42 18.81 -48.26
C LEU A 27 -13.24 18.92 -49.79
N SER A 28 -12.59 19.99 -50.25
CA SER A 28 -12.25 20.22 -51.67
C SER A 28 -11.15 19.28 -52.17
N ALA A 29 -10.14 19.00 -51.35
CA ALA A 29 -9.11 18.00 -51.64
C ALA A 29 -9.71 16.59 -51.67
N SER A 30 -10.58 16.24 -50.72
CA SER A 30 -11.25 14.93 -50.70
C SER A 30 -12.21 14.75 -51.90
N HIS A 31 -12.93 15.80 -52.30
CA HIS A 31 -13.76 15.78 -53.51
C HIS A 31 -12.93 15.70 -54.78
N SER A 32 -11.83 16.45 -54.87
CA SER A 32 -10.92 16.43 -56.03
C SER A 32 -10.21 15.08 -56.18
N VAL A 33 -9.83 14.47 -55.06
CA VAL A 33 -9.26 13.11 -55.01
C VAL A 33 -10.30 12.07 -55.40
N SER A 34 -11.55 12.18 -54.93
CA SER A 34 -12.64 11.28 -55.33
C SER A 34 -13.00 11.39 -56.82
N ILE A 35 -13.01 12.61 -57.37
CA ILE A 35 -13.24 12.86 -58.80
C ILE A 35 -12.07 12.32 -59.63
N CYS A 36 -10.82 12.55 -59.19
CA CYS A 36 -9.64 11.96 -59.82
C CYS A 36 -9.69 10.43 -59.80
N LEU A 37 -10.08 9.80 -58.68
CA LEU A 37 -10.22 8.33 -58.54
C LEU A 37 -11.33 7.76 -59.44
N LYS A 38 -12.42 8.50 -59.67
CA LYS A 38 -13.49 8.08 -60.60
C LYS A 38 -13.08 8.24 -62.06
N MET A 39 -12.43 9.34 -62.41
CA MET A 39 -11.84 9.52 -63.76
C MET A 39 -10.72 8.50 -64.01
N ALA A 40 -10.02 8.10 -62.95
CA ALA A 40 -8.95 7.12 -62.94
C ALA A 40 -9.39 5.69 -63.22
N ALA A 41 -10.48 5.25 -62.58
CA ALA A 41 -11.11 3.97 -62.87
C ALA A 41 -11.63 3.92 -64.32
N ASN A 42 -12.12 5.06 -64.81
CA ASN A 42 -12.61 5.21 -66.17
C ASN A 42 -11.48 5.21 -67.22
N ALA A 43 -10.33 5.84 -66.93
CA ALA A 43 -9.17 5.84 -67.83
C ALA A 43 -8.55 4.43 -67.98
N GLY A 44 -8.45 3.68 -66.88
CA GLY A 44 -7.97 2.31 -66.90
C GLY A 44 -8.89 1.36 -67.67
N SER A 45 -10.20 1.46 -67.47
CA SER A 45 -11.18 0.65 -68.24
C SER A 45 -11.23 1.05 -69.71
N MET A 46 -11.14 2.34 -70.04
CA MET A 46 -11.04 2.83 -71.41
C MET A 46 -9.77 2.33 -72.10
N PHE A 47 -8.62 2.35 -71.43
CA PHE A 47 -7.38 1.78 -71.97
C PHE A 47 -7.55 0.30 -72.30
N GLN A 48 -8.10 -0.48 -71.37
CA GLN A 48 -8.34 -1.91 -71.60
C GLN A 48 -9.27 -2.12 -72.79
N TYR A 49 -10.37 -1.37 -72.88
CA TYR A 49 -11.30 -1.48 -74.01
C TYR A 49 -10.61 -1.22 -75.36
N TRP A 50 -9.90 -0.10 -75.51
CA TRP A 50 -9.23 0.25 -76.77
C TRP A 50 -8.09 -0.70 -77.13
N LYS A 51 -7.39 -1.22 -76.12
CA LYS A 51 -6.38 -2.27 -76.32
C LYS A 51 -6.99 -3.57 -76.84
N HIS A 52 -8.16 -3.98 -76.33
CA HIS A 52 -8.86 -5.18 -76.82
C HIS A 52 -9.56 -4.95 -78.15
N PHE A 53 -10.01 -3.73 -78.42
CA PHE A 53 -10.62 -3.35 -79.70
C PHE A 53 -9.62 -3.42 -80.87
N ASP A 54 -8.32 -3.21 -80.60
CA ASP A 54 -7.21 -3.28 -81.55
C ASP A 54 -7.52 -2.54 -82.87
N LEU A 55 -7.60 -1.21 -82.77
CA LEU A 55 -7.89 -0.35 -83.91
C LEU A 55 -6.90 -0.56 -85.07
N GLN A 56 -5.63 -0.87 -84.77
CA GLN A 56 -4.62 -1.12 -85.79
C GLN A 56 -4.88 -2.41 -86.57
N GLN A 57 -5.36 -3.46 -85.91
CA GLN A 57 -5.80 -4.66 -86.60
C GLN A 57 -7.01 -4.38 -87.49
N LEU A 58 -8.03 -3.68 -86.97
CA LEU A 58 -9.21 -3.32 -87.75
C LEU A 58 -8.86 -2.46 -88.98
N GLN A 59 -7.96 -1.48 -88.82
CA GLN A 59 -7.46 -0.65 -89.92
C GLN A 59 -6.79 -1.49 -91.02
N ARG A 60 -5.93 -2.44 -90.65
CA ARG A 60 -5.28 -3.37 -91.60
C ARG A 60 -6.29 -4.26 -92.34
N GLU A 61 -7.31 -4.75 -91.65
CA GLU A 61 -8.38 -5.56 -92.26
C GLU A 61 -9.24 -4.75 -93.23
N LEU A 62 -9.55 -3.50 -92.87
CA LEU A 62 -10.27 -2.57 -93.75
C LEU A 62 -9.44 -2.18 -94.98
N ASP A 63 -8.14 -1.93 -94.84
CA ASP A 63 -7.21 -1.68 -95.96
C ASP A 63 -7.17 -2.86 -96.93
N ALA A 64 -7.05 -4.08 -96.41
CA ALA A 64 -7.06 -5.29 -97.22
C ALA A 64 -8.40 -5.45 -97.96
N THR A 65 -9.52 -5.20 -97.28
CA THR A 65 -10.86 -5.26 -97.88
C THR A 65 -11.05 -4.18 -98.95
N ALA A 66 -10.59 -2.95 -98.70
CA ALA A 66 -10.63 -1.86 -99.69
C ALA A 66 -9.79 -2.19 -100.94
N THR A 67 -8.63 -2.80 -100.76
CA THR A 67 -7.77 -3.26 -101.87
C THR A 67 -8.46 -4.37 -102.68
N GLN A 68 -9.05 -5.35 -102.00
CA GLN A 68 -9.83 -6.40 -102.67
C GLN A 68 -11.05 -5.83 -103.41
N LEU A 69 -11.70 -4.82 -102.84
CA LEU A 69 -12.84 -4.15 -103.44
C LEU A 69 -12.45 -3.45 -104.75
N ALA A 70 -11.31 -2.76 -104.78
CA ALA A 70 -10.79 -2.13 -106.00
C ALA A 70 -10.53 -3.18 -107.09
N ASN A 71 -9.89 -4.31 -106.75
CA ASN A 71 -9.68 -5.42 -107.70
C ASN A 71 -11.01 -6.00 -108.22
N ARG A 72 -12.03 -6.13 -107.34
CA ARG A 72 -13.37 -6.62 -107.71
C ARG A 72 -14.12 -5.64 -108.61
N GLN A 73 -13.95 -4.33 -108.40
CA GLN A 73 -14.48 -3.30 -109.28
C GLN A 73 -13.90 -3.46 -110.69
N ASP A 74 -12.58 -3.56 -110.81
CA ASP A 74 -11.90 -3.75 -112.10
C ASP A 74 -12.34 -5.05 -112.81
N GLU A 75 -12.40 -6.17 -112.08
CA GLU A 75 -12.87 -7.46 -112.60
C GLU A 75 -14.33 -7.40 -113.09
N SER A 76 -15.21 -6.71 -112.34
CA SER A 76 -16.62 -6.52 -112.69
C SER A 76 -16.77 -5.67 -113.95
N GLU A 77 -16.02 -4.58 -114.06
CA GLU A 77 -16.04 -3.71 -115.25
C GLU A 77 -15.50 -4.43 -116.49
N GLN A 78 -14.43 -5.22 -116.36
CA GLN A 78 -13.92 -6.07 -117.44
C GLN A 78 -14.92 -7.16 -117.85
N SER A 79 -15.57 -7.82 -116.88
CA SER A 79 -16.56 -8.88 -117.14
C SER A 79 -17.79 -8.33 -117.83
N ARG A 80 -18.27 -7.14 -117.41
CA ARG A 80 -19.36 -6.42 -118.10
C ARG A 80 -18.99 -6.09 -119.54
N LYS A 81 -17.77 -5.60 -119.79
CA LYS A 81 -17.28 -5.33 -121.16
C LYS A 81 -17.27 -6.59 -122.02
N LYS A 82 -16.76 -7.71 -121.50
CA LYS A 82 -16.78 -9.02 -122.19
C LYS A 82 -18.21 -9.47 -122.54
N LEU A 83 -19.16 -9.33 -121.61
CA LEU A 83 -20.58 -9.67 -121.86
C LEU A 83 -21.20 -8.79 -122.95
N VAL A 84 -20.87 -7.50 -122.99
CA VAL A 84 -21.32 -6.58 -124.05
C VAL A 84 -20.76 -7.00 -125.40
N ASP A 85 -19.47 -7.33 -125.47
CA ASP A 85 -18.82 -7.79 -126.69
C ASP A 85 -19.41 -9.13 -127.19
N GLN A 86 -19.62 -10.10 -126.29
CA GLN A 86 -20.28 -11.38 -126.61
C GLN A 86 -21.73 -11.19 -127.07
N SER A 87 -22.49 -10.29 -126.45
CA SER A 87 -23.85 -9.95 -126.86
C SER A 87 -23.89 -9.32 -128.26
N ARG A 88 -22.88 -8.51 -128.60
CA ARG A 88 -22.72 -7.92 -129.94
C ARG A 88 -22.37 -8.98 -130.98
N ASP A 89 -21.44 -9.89 -130.66
CA ASP A 89 -21.04 -10.97 -131.55
C ASP A 89 -22.18 -11.97 -131.79
N PHE A 90 -22.95 -12.30 -130.75
CA PHE A 90 -24.18 -13.09 -130.86
C PHE A 90 -25.18 -12.43 -131.82
N LYS A 91 -25.40 -11.11 -131.70
CA LYS A 91 -26.29 -10.37 -132.62
C LYS A 91 -25.81 -10.42 -134.08
N LYS A 92 -24.50 -10.38 -134.32
CA LYS A 92 -23.89 -10.37 -135.66
C LYS A 92 -23.93 -11.73 -136.35
N ASN A 93 -23.73 -12.81 -135.60
CA ASN A 93 -23.49 -14.15 -136.15
C ASN A 93 -24.72 -15.09 -136.10
N THR A 94 -25.87 -14.62 -135.61
CA THR A 94 -27.08 -15.44 -135.40
C THR A 94 -28.21 -15.11 -136.41
N PRO A 95 -28.98 -16.11 -136.90
CA PRO A 95 -30.18 -15.92 -137.73
C PRO A 95 -31.22 -14.96 -137.14
N GLU A 96 -31.99 -14.28 -138.00
CA GLU A 96 -32.88 -13.16 -137.62
C GLU A 96 -34.06 -13.59 -136.73
N ASP A 97 -34.60 -14.78 -136.95
CA ASP A 97 -35.69 -15.39 -136.18
C ASP A 97 -35.29 -15.67 -134.72
N VAL A 98 -34.12 -16.28 -134.51
CA VAL A 98 -33.54 -16.52 -133.19
C VAL A 98 -33.20 -15.20 -132.50
N ARG A 99 -32.70 -14.21 -133.24
CA ARG A 99 -32.40 -12.87 -132.72
C ARG A 99 -33.65 -12.17 -132.18
N LYS A 100 -34.79 -12.27 -132.88
CA LYS A 100 -36.06 -11.69 -132.44
C LYS A 100 -36.58 -12.32 -131.14
N GLN A 101 -36.42 -13.64 -130.98
CA GLN A 101 -36.82 -14.35 -129.76
C GLN A 101 -35.88 -14.07 -128.58
N ALA A 102 -34.56 -13.98 -128.81
CA ALA A 102 -33.57 -13.73 -127.77
C ALA A 102 -33.48 -12.25 -127.32
N ALA A 103 -33.91 -11.30 -128.15
CA ALA A 103 -33.84 -9.87 -127.85
C ALA A 103 -34.51 -9.43 -126.52
N PRO A 104 -35.76 -9.80 -126.19
CA PRO A 104 -36.37 -9.44 -124.92
C PRO A 104 -35.63 -10.05 -123.72
N LEU A 105 -35.12 -11.28 -123.84
CA LEU A 105 -34.34 -11.96 -122.80
C LEU A 105 -33.00 -11.24 -122.54
N LEU A 106 -32.25 -10.91 -123.61
CA LEU A 106 -30.99 -10.16 -123.50
C LEU A 106 -31.21 -8.78 -122.86
N LYS A 107 -32.32 -8.11 -123.18
CA LYS A 107 -32.67 -6.80 -122.61
C LYS A 107 -33.03 -6.92 -121.12
N SER A 108 -33.71 -7.99 -120.71
CA SER A 108 -34.01 -8.29 -119.30
C SER A 108 -32.74 -8.58 -118.50
N PHE A 109 -31.83 -9.42 -119.02
CA PHE A 109 -30.54 -9.68 -118.38
C PHE A 109 -29.67 -8.43 -118.29
N GLN A 110 -29.67 -7.57 -119.32
CA GLN A 110 -28.98 -6.29 -119.27
C GLN A 110 -29.54 -5.38 -118.16
N GLY A 111 -30.87 -5.29 -118.04
CA GLY A 111 -31.52 -4.54 -116.97
C GLY A 111 -31.15 -5.02 -115.56
N GLU A 112 -31.13 -6.33 -115.33
CA GLU A 112 -30.73 -6.89 -114.03
C GLU A 112 -29.23 -6.68 -113.75
N ILE A 113 -28.36 -6.86 -114.74
CA ILE A 113 -26.91 -6.58 -114.61
C ILE A 113 -26.67 -5.11 -114.27
N ASP A 114 -27.39 -4.19 -114.91
CA ASP A 114 -27.27 -2.75 -114.64
C ASP A 114 -27.80 -2.40 -113.25
N ALA A 115 -28.91 -2.99 -112.82
CA ALA A 115 -29.46 -2.82 -111.48
C ALA A 115 -28.54 -3.40 -110.38
N LEU A 116 -27.96 -4.59 -110.62
CA LEU A 116 -26.96 -5.19 -109.74
C LEU A 116 -25.69 -4.32 -109.66
N SER A 117 -25.20 -3.83 -110.80
CA SER A 117 -24.04 -2.94 -110.86
C SER A 117 -24.28 -1.65 -110.07
N LYS A 118 -25.49 -1.08 -110.15
CA LYS A 118 -25.87 0.12 -109.38
C LYS A 118 -25.87 -0.17 -107.87
N ARG A 119 -26.51 -1.24 -107.43
CA ARG A 119 -26.52 -1.66 -106.01
C ARG A 119 -25.11 -1.93 -105.48
N SER A 120 -24.27 -2.59 -106.27
CA SER A 120 -22.87 -2.86 -105.92
C SER A 120 -22.09 -1.57 -105.73
N LYS A 121 -22.17 -0.63 -106.69
CA LYS A 121 -21.49 0.67 -106.61
C LYS A 121 -21.96 1.51 -105.42
N GLU A 122 -23.24 1.46 -105.06
CA GLU A 122 -23.78 2.15 -103.89
C GLU A 122 -23.28 1.52 -102.57
N ALA A 123 -23.24 0.18 -102.48
CA ALA A 123 -22.71 -0.53 -101.32
C ALA A 123 -21.19 -0.32 -101.16
N GLU A 124 -20.45 -0.43 -102.25
CA GLU A 124 -19.00 -0.14 -102.32
C GLU A 124 -18.70 1.30 -101.91
N GLY A 125 -19.47 2.27 -102.44
CA GLY A 125 -19.34 3.68 -102.07
C GLY A 125 -19.60 3.93 -100.58
N SER A 126 -20.59 3.25 -100.01
CA SER A 126 -20.91 3.33 -98.57
C SER A 126 -19.78 2.77 -97.71
N PHE A 127 -19.23 1.60 -98.09
CA PHE A 127 -18.06 1.02 -97.42
C PHE A 127 -16.85 1.97 -97.48
N LEU A 128 -16.51 2.48 -98.67
CA LEU A 128 -15.37 3.38 -98.85
C LEU A 128 -15.52 4.69 -98.07
N ASN A 129 -16.74 5.19 -97.86
CA ASN A 129 -16.99 6.35 -97.03
C ASN A 129 -16.67 6.09 -95.55
N VAL A 130 -17.08 4.95 -95.00
CA VAL A 130 -16.76 4.56 -93.61
C VAL A 130 -15.25 4.28 -93.46
N TYR A 131 -14.67 3.56 -94.41
CA TYR A 131 -13.23 3.27 -94.44
C TYR A 131 -12.38 4.54 -94.37
N LYS A 132 -12.65 5.54 -95.21
CA LYS A 132 -11.94 6.83 -95.20
C LYS A 132 -12.01 7.56 -93.87
N ARG A 133 -13.09 7.38 -93.09
CA ARG A 133 -13.23 8.01 -91.77
C ARG A 133 -12.44 7.30 -90.69
N LEU A 134 -12.21 5.99 -90.83
CA LEU A 134 -11.58 5.16 -89.79
C LEU A 134 -10.08 4.98 -90.00
N ILE A 135 -9.59 5.04 -91.25
CA ILE A 135 -8.18 4.73 -91.55
C ILE A 135 -7.21 5.81 -91.03
N ASP A 136 -7.64 7.07 -91.01
CA ASP A 136 -6.81 8.20 -90.57
C ASP A 136 -6.89 8.44 -89.05
N VAL A 137 -7.67 7.65 -88.31
CA VAL A 137 -7.85 7.84 -86.86
C VAL A 137 -6.62 7.29 -86.12
N PRO A 138 -5.92 8.11 -85.32
CA PRO A 138 -4.80 7.63 -84.52
C PRO A 138 -5.30 6.73 -83.39
N ASP A 139 -4.53 5.67 -83.09
CA ASP A 139 -4.84 4.76 -81.99
C ASP A 139 -4.78 5.49 -80.63
N PRO A 140 -5.88 5.53 -79.84
CA PRO A 140 -5.88 6.16 -78.52
C PRO A 140 -5.20 5.33 -77.43
N ALA A 141 -4.93 4.03 -77.65
CA ALA A 141 -4.39 3.14 -76.62
C ALA A 141 -3.05 3.62 -76.03
N PRO A 142 -2.06 4.09 -76.80
CA PRO A 142 -0.77 4.56 -76.24
C PRO A 142 -0.89 5.79 -75.34
N VAL A 143 -1.81 6.71 -75.67
CA VAL A 143 -2.05 7.92 -74.85
C VAL A 143 -2.74 7.53 -73.55
N LEU A 144 -3.74 6.65 -73.62
CA LEU A 144 -4.44 6.13 -72.44
C LEU A 144 -3.51 5.33 -71.52
N GLU A 145 -2.53 4.60 -72.08
CA GLU A 145 -1.49 3.91 -71.30
C GLU A 145 -0.63 4.91 -70.50
N LEU A 146 -0.17 5.98 -71.14
CA LEU A 146 0.61 7.02 -70.46
C LEU A 146 -0.19 7.70 -69.35
N VAL A 147 -1.47 7.99 -69.59
CA VAL A 147 -2.38 8.53 -68.57
C VAL A 147 -2.50 7.57 -67.38
N GLN A 148 -2.69 6.28 -67.63
CA GLN A 148 -2.73 5.26 -66.58
C GLN A 148 -1.43 5.19 -65.78
N GLN A 149 -0.27 5.28 -66.44
CA GLN A 149 1.04 5.28 -65.77
C GLN A 149 1.25 6.53 -64.90
N LEU A 150 0.90 7.72 -65.41
CA LEU A 150 0.99 8.97 -64.66
C LEU A 150 0.08 8.95 -63.43
N GLN A 151 -1.11 8.40 -63.57
CA GLN A 151 -2.05 8.24 -62.48
C GLN A 151 -1.53 7.30 -61.38
N LEU A 152 -0.92 6.16 -61.74
CA LEU A 152 -0.29 5.26 -60.77
C LEU A 152 0.92 5.91 -60.05
N LYS A 153 1.62 6.83 -60.72
CA LYS A 153 2.67 7.63 -60.09
C LYS A 153 2.10 8.67 -59.12
N LEU A 154 1.02 9.35 -59.51
CA LEU A 154 0.35 10.34 -58.67
C LEU A 154 -0.26 9.71 -57.41
N GLN A 155 -0.87 8.52 -57.53
CA GLN A 155 -1.38 7.77 -56.39
C GLN A 155 -0.24 7.41 -55.41
N ARG A 156 0.87 6.87 -55.91
CA ARG A 156 2.05 6.57 -55.08
C ARG A 156 2.64 7.82 -54.40
N MET A 157 2.68 8.94 -55.12
CA MET A 157 3.13 10.22 -54.55
C MET A 157 2.23 10.64 -53.38
N HIS A 158 0.91 10.55 -53.56
CA HIS A 158 -0.05 10.87 -52.51
C HIS A 158 0.09 9.96 -51.28
N ASP A 159 0.24 8.65 -51.49
CA ASP A 159 0.46 7.69 -50.41
C ASP A 159 1.72 8.06 -49.59
N ILE A 160 2.84 8.36 -50.27
CA ILE A 160 4.09 8.80 -49.63
C ILE A 160 3.91 10.13 -48.89
N GLU A 161 3.18 11.11 -49.44
CA GLU A 161 2.90 12.38 -48.77
C GLU A 161 2.09 12.17 -47.49
N THR A 162 1.08 11.29 -47.51
CA THR A 162 0.29 10.98 -46.32
C THR A 162 1.11 10.24 -45.26
N GLU A 163 2.01 9.35 -45.66
CA GLU A 163 2.94 8.69 -44.74
C GLU A 163 3.92 9.70 -44.15
N ASN A 164 4.47 10.61 -44.95
CA ASN A 164 5.39 11.65 -44.45
C ASN A 164 4.70 12.57 -43.43
N LEU A 165 3.44 12.93 -43.67
CA LEU A 165 2.64 13.71 -42.72
C LEU A 165 2.46 12.97 -41.40
N LYS A 166 2.04 11.70 -41.45
CA LYS A 166 1.89 10.86 -40.24
C LYS A 166 3.21 10.71 -39.48
N LEU A 167 4.32 10.49 -40.19
CA LEU A 167 5.64 10.40 -39.56
C LEU A 167 6.02 11.71 -38.86
N ARG A 168 5.72 12.87 -39.46
CA ARG A 168 5.96 14.17 -38.81
C ARG A 168 5.10 14.36 -37.57
N GLU A 169 3.82 13.99 -37.62
CA GLU A 169 2.93 14.02 -36.46
C GLU A 169 3.47 13.14 -35.32
N THR A 170 3.89 11.91 -35.63
CA THR A 170 4.48 11.01 -34.61
C THR A 170 5.78 11.55 -34.01
N LEU A 171 6.62 12.20 -34.83
CA LEU A 171 7.84 12.85 -34.33
C LEU A 171 7.52 14.05 -33.43
N GLU A 172 6.48 14.83 -33.73
CA GLU A 172 6.03 15.94 -32.89
C GLU A 172 5.48 15.43 -31.56
N GLU A 173 4.70 14.36 -31.57
CA GLU A 173 4.21 13.67 -30.38
C GLU A 173 5.37 13.15 -29.50
N TYR A 174 6.36 12.45 -30.08
CA TYR A 174 7.53 12.00 -29.33
C TYR A 174 8.37 13.15 -28.76
N ASN A 175 8.52 14.25 -29.49
CA ASN A 175 9.21 15.43 -28.97
C ASN A 175 8.47 16.05 -27.77
N LYS A 176 7.13 16.04 -27.80
CA LYS A 176 6.30 16.50 -26.69
C LYS A 176 6.44 15.58 -25.47
N GLU A 177 6.37 14.26 -25.67
CA GLU A 177 6.60 13.27 -24.60
C GLU A 177 7.99 13.43 -24.00
N PHE A 178 9.01 13.66 -24.82
CA PHE A 178 10.38 13.89 -24.35
C PHE A 178 10.48 15.16 -23.47
N ALA A 179 9.79 16.23 -23.86
CA ALA A 179 9.73 17.45 -23.06
C ALA A 179 9.01 17.22 -21.70
N GLU A 180 7.94 16.42 -21.69
CA GLU A 180 7.23 16.04 -20.47
C GLU A 180 8.11 15.18 -19.54
N VAL A 181 8.83 14.20 -20.07
CA VAL A 181 9.79 13.38 -19.30
C VAL A 181 10.89 14.24 -18.68
N LYS A 182 11.44 15.19 -19.45
CA LYS A 182 12.45 16.13 -18.94
C LYS A 182 11.91 17.00 -17.79
N ASN A 183 10.65 17.42 -17.86
CA ASN A 183 9.99 18.15 -16.76
C ASN A 183 9.78 17.26 -15.52
N GLN A 184 9.38 16.00 -15.73
CA GLN A 184 9.27 15.03 -14.65
C GLN A 184 10.63 14.78 -13.97
N GLU A 185 11.75 14.78 -14.70
CA GLU A 185 13.09 14.65 -14.13
C GLU A 185 13.42 15.80 -13.15
N VAL A 186 13.02 17.04 -13.47
CA VAL A 186 13.16 18.19 -12.56
C VAL A 186 12.33 17.99 -11.29
N THR A 187 11.10 17.51 -11.43
CA THR A 187 10.22 17.22 -10.29
C THR A 187 10.81 16.10 -9.41
N ILE A 188 11.34 15.04 -10.02
CA ILE A 188 12.01 13.95 -9.30
C ILE A 188 13.23 14.45 -8.55
N LYS A 189 14.05 15.34 -9.15
CA LYS A 189 15.20 15.95 -8.48
C LYS A 189 14.76 16.75 -7.25
N ALA A 190 13.73 17.59 -7.38
CA ALA A 190 13.19 18.36 -6.26
C ALA A 190 12.64 17.47 -5.13
N LEU A 191 11.92 16.38 -5.47
CA LEU A 191 11.42 15.41 -4.48
C LEU A 191 12.55 14.65 -3.78
N LYS A 192 13.60 14.25 -4.51
CA LYS A 192 14.78 13.61 -3.93
C LYS A 192 15.53 14.53 -2.98
N GLU A 193 15.63 15.82 -3.31
CA GLU A 193 16.25 16.82 -2.45
C GLU A 193 15.43 17.03 -1.18
N LYS A 194 14.11 17.11 -1.29
CA LYS A 194 13.22 17.19 -0.13
C LYS A 194 13.29 15.96 0.79
N ILE A 195 13.42 14.75 0.23
CA ILE A 195 13.66 13.53 1.01
C ILE A 195 14.99 13.62 1.76
N ARG A 196 16.06 14.05 1.08
CA ARG A 196 17.38 14.24 1.70
C ARG A 196 17.32 15.26 2.85
N ASP A 197 16.59 16.36 2.68
CA ASP A 197 16.40 17.36 3.73
C ASP A 197 15.65 16.80 4.94
N TYR A 198 14.61 15.98 4.72
CA TYR A 198 13.90 15.30 5.80
C TYR A 198 14.77 14.27 6.51
N GLU A 199 15.54 13.47 5.77
CA GLU A 199 16.49 12.50 6.33
C GLU A 199 17.56 13.20 7.18
N GLN A 200 18.12 14.31 6.69
CA GLN A 200 19.10 15.10 7.43
C GLN A 200 18.47 15.74 8.68
N SER A 201 17.25 16.26 8.59
CA SER A 201 16.52 16.82 9.73
C SER A 201 16.24 15.77 10.80
N LEU A 202 15.80 14.57 10.42
CA LEU A 202 15.58 13.45 11.33
C LEU A 202 16.88 12.99 11.99
N LYS A 203 17.97 12.88 11.21
CA LYS A 203 19.29 12.55 11.73
C LYS A 203 19.76 13.58 12.76
N ASN A 204 19.64 14.86 12.46
CA ASN A 204 19.99 15.94 13.39
C ASN A 204 19.13 15.89 14.67
N GLN A 205 17.83 15.61 14.56
CA GLN A 205 16.96 15.45 15.73
C GLN A 205 17.36 14.25 16.60
N ALA A 206 17.71 13.12 15.97
CA ALA A 206 18.19 11.94 16.68
C ALA A 206 19.53 12.21 17.37
N GLU A 207 20.48 12.86 16.69
CA GLU A 207 21.77 13.26 17.26
C GLU A 207 21.59 14.23 18.44
N ASN A 208 20.70 15.21 18.33
CA ASN A 208 20.38 16.14 19.40
C ASN A 208 19.76 15.43 20.62
N LEU A 209 18.82 14.51 20.40
CA LEU A 209 18.22 13.72 21.49
C LEU A 209 19.24 12.83 22.18
N VAL A 210 20.15 12.20 21.43
CA VAL A 210 21.23 11.39 21.99
C VAL A 210 22.19 12.26 22.80
N GLN A 211 22.59 13.43 22.29
CA GLN A 211 23.43 14.37 23.02
C GLN A 211 22.75 14.86 24.30
N GLU A 212 21.46 15.22 24.24
CA GLU A 212 20.71 15.65 25.41
C GLU A 212 20.62 14.54 26.47
N LYS A 213 20.34 13.30 26.06
CA LYS A 213 20.32 12.15 26.96
C LYS A 213 21.69 11.82 27.53
N GLN A 214 22.75 11.98 26.76
CA GLN A 214 24.12 11.80 27.21
C GLN A 214 24.50 12.85 28.26
N VAL A 215 24.13 14.12 28.06
CA VAL A 215 24.33 15.19 29.04
C VAL A 215 23.50 14.95 30.31
N GLN A 216 22.22 14.54 30.18
CA GLN A 216 21.39 14.18 31.34
C GLN A 216 22.02 13.06 32.17
N LEU A 217 22.42 11.95 31.53
CA LEU A 217 23.07 10.85 32.23
C LEU A 217 24.37 11.30 32.90
N HIS A 218 25.18 12.12 32.22
CA HIS A 218 26.41 12.64 32.81
C HIS A 218 26.14 13.47 34.07
N ASN A 219 25.14 14.36 34.03
CA ASN A 219 24.73 15.15 35.18
C ASN A 219 24.20 14.28 36.32
N ASP A 220 23.38 13.27 36.04
CA ASP A 220 22.85 12.33 37.04
C ASP A 220 23.98 11.54 37.71
N TYR A 221 24.99 11.11 36.94
CA TYR A 221 26.18 10.45 37.48
C TYR A 221 27.01 11.40 38.33
N ALA A 222 27.25 12.63 37.88
CA ALA A 222 27.97 13.64 38.66
C ALA A 222 27.25 13.99 39.96
N GLU A 223 25.92 14.07 39.97
CA GLU A 223 25.15 14.34 41.18
C GLU A 223 25.17 13.15 42.15
N LYS A 224 25.09 11.91 41.64
CA LYS A 224 25.25 10.69 42.45
C LYS A 224 26.64 10.61 43.06
N GLU A 225 27.68 10.92 42.28
CA GLU A 225 29.06 10.97 42.75
C GLU A 225 29.22 12.01 43.86
N ARG A 226 28.68 13.24 43.67
CA ARG A 226 28.67 14.28 44.70
C ARG A 226 27.97 13.83 45.98
N LYS A 227 26.78 13.22 45.88
CA LYS A 227 26.03 12.71 47.05
C LYS A 227 26.78 11.61 47.79
N LEU A 228 27.41 10.70 47.06
CA LEU A 228 28.25 9.65 47.65
C LEU A 228 29.47 10.26 48.37
N GLN A 229 30.10 11.26 47.75
CA GLN A 229 31.24 11.95 48.34
C GLN A 229 30.84 12.75 49.59
N GLU A 230 29.73 13.49 49.58
CA GLU A 230 29.18 14.18 50.76
C GLU A 230 28.85 13.20 51.89
N SER A 231 28.26 12.04 51.57
CA SER A 231 28.00 10.98 52.56
C SER A 231 29.29 10.38 53.11
N GLN A 232 30.29 10.16 52.25
CA GLN A 232 31.60 9.63 52.64
C GLN A 232 32.32 10.62 53.57
N GLU A 233 32.33 11.92 53.23
CA GLU A 233 32.91 12.98 54.06
C GLU A 233 32.18 13.10 55.40
N SER A 234 30.84 13.03 55.42
CA SER A 234 30.05 13.03 56.66
C SER A 234 30.37 11.83 57.56
N MET A 235 30.46 10.63 56.97
CA MET A 235 30.83 9.42 57.70
C MET A 235 32.27 9.47 58.21
N SER A 236 33.20 9.98 57.40
CA SER A 236 34.59 10.21 57.80
C SER A 236 34.67 11.19 58.97
N SER A 237 33.93 12.30 58.94
CA SER A 237 33.88 13.27 60.03
C SER A 237 33.34 12.67 61.33
N LYS A 238 32.24 11.90 61.25
CA LYS A 238 31.69 11.17 62.42
C LYS A 238 32.68 10.15 62.99
N LEU A 239 33.45 9.49 62.12
CA LEU A 239 34.46 8.53 62.52
C LEU A 239 35.61 9.24 63.26
N VAL A 240 36.10 10.36 62.73
CA VAL A 240 37.11 11.20 63.40
C VAL A 240 36.60 11.72 64.75
N GLU A 241 35.36 12.20 64.83
CA GLU A 241 34.77 12.63 66.10
C GLU A 241 34.66 11.48 67.11
N ALA A 242 34.28 10.29 66.66
CA ALA A 242 34.19 9.10 67.50
C ALA A 242 35.57 8.65 67.99
N GLU A 243 36.58 8.66 67.12
CA GLU A 243 37.98 8.40 67.47
C GLU A 243 38.51 9.41 68.49
N HIS A 244 38.24 10.71 68.30
CA HIS A 244 38.63 11.74 69.26
C HIS A 244 37.94 11.55 70.62
N LYS A 245 36.64 11.21 70.64
CA LYS A 245 35.92 10.86 71.88
C LYS A 245 36.52 9.63 72.55
N ALA A 246 36.86 8.59 71.79
CA ALA A 246 37.49 7.39 72.30
C ALA A 246 38.89 7.69 72.89
N GLN A 247 39.71 8.49 72.21
CA GLN A 247 41.01 8.94 72.72
C GLN A 247 40.86 9.79 73.99
N SER A 248 39.88 10.69 74.04
CA SER A 248 39.59 11.52 75.22
C SER A 248 39.17 10.67 76.41
N LEU A 249 38.24 9.72 76.22
CA LEU A 249 37.84 8.75 77.25
C LEU A 249 39.01 7.89 77.70
N GLN A 250 39.86 7.42 76.77
CA GLN A 250 41.05 6.65 77.10
C GLN A 250 42.06 7.48 77.93
N THR A 251 42.22 8.76 77.60
CA THR A 251 43.09 9.67 78.35
C THR A 251 42.53 9.93 79.74
N ALA A 252 41.23 10.23 79.86
CA ALA A 252 40.56 10.41 81.14
C ALA A 252 40.66 9.15 82.01
N LEU A 253 40.51 7.96 81.44
CA LEU A 253 40.68 6.67 82.15
C LEU A 253 42.12 6.52 82.66
N LYS A 254 43.12 6.85 81.85
CA LYS A 254 44.53 6.83 82.31
C LYS A 254 44.76 7.83 83.46
N THR A 255 44.18 9.01 83.39
CA THR A 255 44.28 10.02 84.46
C THR A 255 43.60 9.54 85.75
N THR A 256 42.35 9.04 85.67
CA THR A 256 41.65 8.54 86.86
C THR A 256 42.33 7.30 87.45
N GLN A 257 42.92 6.45 86.61
CA GLN A 257 43.72 5.31 87.06
C GLN A 257 45.01 5.77 87.78
N ALA A 258 45.67 6.83 87.31
CA ALA A 258 46.81 7.43 87.98
C ALA A 258 46.41 8.09 89.32
N GLU A 259 45.32 8.86 89.35
CA GLU A 259 44.78 9.45 90.57
C GLU A 259 44.39 8.38 91.61
N LEU A 260 43.79 7.26 91.17
CA LEU A 260 43.49 6.11 92.02
C LEU A 260 44.76 5.49 92.60
N PHE A 261 45.83 5.40 91.81
CA PHE A 261 47.12 4.87 92.27
C PHE A 261 47.79 5.81 93.30
N ASP A 262 47.76 7.12 93.05
CA ASP A 262 48.28 8.12 93.98
C ASP A 262 47.47 8.14 95.28
N LEU A 263 46.15 8.08 95.20
CA LEU A 263 45.27 8.02 96.37
C LEU A 263 45.49 6.72 97.16
N LYS A 264 45.68 5.59 96.46
CA LYS A 264 46.03 4.33 97.10
C LYS A 264 47.38 4.42 97.82
N THR A 265 48.39 5.01 97.18
CA THR A 265 49.71 5.22 97.79
C THR A 265 49.60 6.08 99.05
N LYS A 266 48.88 7.20 99.00
CA LYS A 266 48.62 8.06 100.17
C LYS A 266 47.83 7.36 101.27
N TYR A 267 46.85 6.54 100.91
CA TYR A 267 46.09 5.75 101.87
C TYR A 267 46.98 4.71 102.57
N ASP A 268 47.83 4.02 101.81
CA ASP A 268 48.78 3.06 102.36
C ASP A 268 49.81 3.78 103.27
N GLU A 269 50.31 4.96 102.88
CA GLU A 269 51.16 5.84 103.71
C GLU A 269 50.45 6.27 105.02
N ASP A 270 49.22 6.76 104.96
CA ASP A 270 48.45 7.16 106.16
C ASP A 270 48.14 5.96 107.06
N CYS A 271 47.86 4.80 106.48
CA CYS A 271 47.67 3.55 107.23
C CYS A 271 48.96 3.15 107.96
N THR A 272 50.13 3.28 107.31
CA THR A 272 51.43 3.05 107.97
C THR A 272 51.72 4.09 109.05
N ALA A 273 51.49 5.39 108.80
CA ALA A 273 51.68 6.44 109.79
C ALA A 273 50.75 6.27 111.00
N LYS A 274 49.50 5.84 110.79
CA LYS A 274 48.56 5.50 111.87
C LYS A 274 49.00 4.27 112.64
N ALA A 275 49.55 3.26 111.99
CA ALA A 275 50.14 2.11 112.67
C ALA A 275 51.32 2.54 113.56
N ASP A 276 52.21 3.40 113.06
CA ASP A 276 53.33 3.97 113.81
C ASP A 276 52.86 4.85 114.98
N GLU A 277 51.84 5.69 114.79
CA GLU A 277 51.21 6.47 115.86
C GLU A 277 50.64 5.55 116.95
N ILE A 278 49.95 4.48 116.57
CA ILE A 278 49.42 3.48 117.50
C ILE A 278 50.57 2.81 118.26
N GLU A 279 51.66 2.43 117.59
CA GLU A 279 52.84 1.83 118.23
C GLU A 279 53.48 2.79 119.24
N MET A 280 53.60 4.07 118.90
CA MET A 280 54.12 5.10 119.80
C MET A 280 53.20 5.30 121.01
N VAL A 281 51.87 5.38 120.80
CA VAL A 281 50.88 5.49 121.89
C VAL A 281 50.89 4.24 122.77
N MET A 282 51.02 3.04 122.19
CA MET A 282 51.19 1.80 122.95
C MET A 282 52.47 1.84 123.80
N THR A 283 53.57 2.33 123.24
CA THR A 283 54.84 2.46 123.97
C THR A 283 54.73 3.49 125.12
N ASP A 284 54.07 4.62 124.89
CA ASP A 284 53.81 5.61 125.94
C ASP A 284 52.82 5.11 127.00
N LEU A 285 51.80 4.35 126.59
CA LEU A 285 50.89 3.65 127.50
C LEU A 285 51.66 2.64 128.35
N GLU A 286 52.57 1.87 127.75
CA GLU A 286 53.41 0.91 128.46
C GLU A 286 54.34 1.61 129.45
N ARG A 287 54.95 2.73 129.05
CA ARG A 287 55.75 3.59 129.94
C ARG A 287 54.91 4.22 131.06
N ALA A 288 53.70 4.68 130.76
CA ALA A 288 52.77 5.23 131.74
C ALA A 288 52.30 4.15 132.72
N ASN A 289 52.02 2.93 132.23
CA ASN A 289 51.74 1.77 133.06
C ASN A 289 52.92 1.39 133.94
N GLN A 290 54.17 1.42 133.42
CA GLN A 290 55.36 1.23 134.25
C GLN A 290 55.50 2.30 135.33
N ARG A 291 55.26 3.58 135.00
CA ARG A 291 55.23 4.67 136.01
C ARG A 291 54.12 4.48 137.03
N ALA A 292 52.92 4.08 136.59
CA ALA A 292 51.81 3.79 137.47
C ALA A 292 52.11 2.59 138.37
N GLU A 293 52.77 1.56 137.87
CA GLU A 293 53.22 0.40 138.65
C GLU A 293 54.28 0.81 139.69
N VAL A 294 55.24 1.67 139.33
CA VAL A 294 56.23 2.22 140.28
C VAL A 294 55.54 3.09 141.33
N ALA A 295 54.67 4.01 140.94
CA ALA A 295 53.89 4.84 141.86
C ALA A 295 52.96 4.01 142.74
N GLN A 296 52.43 2.90 142.23
CA GLN A 296 51.64 1.94 143.00
C GLN A 296 52.50 1.20 144.01
N ARG A 297 53.73 0.76 143.66
CA ARG A 297 54.68 0.20 144.63
C ARG A 297 55.10 1.22 145.69
N GLU A 298 55.27 2.49 145.33
CA GLU A 298 55.55 3.58 146.28
C GLU A 298 54.34 3.88 147.18
N ALA A 299 53.11 3.87 146.63
CA ALA A 299 51.87 4.02 147.39
C ALA A 299 51.59 2.80 148.30
N GLU A 300 51.96 1.59 147.86
CA GLU A 300 51.92 0.37 148.66
C GLU A 300 52.99 0.40 149.77
N ALA A 301 54.20 0.90 149.50
CA ALA A 301 55.23 1.14 150.51
C ALA A 301 54.83 2.24 151.52
N LEU A 302 54.15 3.30 151.06
CA LEU A 302 53.55 4.33 151.92
C LEU A 302 52.33 3.79 152.68
N ARG A 303 51.55 2.88 152.11
CA ARG A 303 50.47 2.14 152.81
C ARG A 303 51.05 1.17 153.85
N GLU A 304 52.19 0.54 153.60
CA GLU A 304 52.92 -0.27 154.59
C GLU A 304 53.51 0.60 155.71
N GLN A 305 54.02 1.80 155.39
CA GLN A 305 54.40 2.80 156.40
C GLN A 305 53.18 3.33 157.19
N LEU A 306 52.03 3.55 156.55
CA LEU A 306 50.79 3.98 157.20
C LEU A 306 50.09 2.87 158.00
N THR A 307 50.24 1.60 157.63
CA THR A 307 49.68 0.45 158.38
C THR A 307 50.57 0.03 159.55
N SER A 308 51.89 0.28 159.48
CA SER A 308 52.79 0.14 160.63
C SER A 308 52.64 1.27 161.68
N SER A 309 52.16 2.46 161.27
CA SER A 309 52.00 3.63 162.16
C SER A 309 50.56 3.91 162.61
N ASN A 310 49.54 3.19 162.12
CA ASN A 310 48.12 3.31 162.53
C ASN A 310 47.60 2.16 163.41
N GLN A 311 48.47 1.26 163.90
CA GLN A 311 48.10 0.26 164.93
C GLN A 311 48.15 0.81 166.37
N SER A 312 48.36 2.11 166.58
CA SER A 312 48.25 2.76 167.89
C SER A 312 47.34 3.99 167.86
N LEU A 313 46.31 3.95 168.72
CA LEU A 313 45.38 5.02 169.14
C LEU A 313 44.08 5.29 168.33
N GLN A 314 43.03 4.66 168.85
CA GLN A 314 41.80 5.28 169.40
C GLN A 314 40.78 5.98 168.47
N LEU A 315 39.71 5.23 168.19
CA LEU A 315 38.32 5.45 168.63
C LEU A 315 37.77 6.89 168.82
N THR A 316 36.72 7.20 168.03
CA THR A 316 35.54 8.06 168.32
C THR A 316 35.78 9.58 168.51
N THR A 317 35.01 10.54 167.98
CA THR A 317 33.57 10.60 167.64
C THR A 317 33.27 11.96 166.96
N HIS A 318 32.27 12.00 166.06
CA HIS A 318 31.10 12.92 166.08
C HIS A 318 31.35 14.45 165.90
N ILE A 319 30.60 15.21 165.08
CA ILE A 319 29.36 15.97 165.42
C ILE A 319 29.12 17.01 164.27
N GLN A 320 27.97 16.94 163.56
CA GLN A 320 26.86 17.94 163.54
C GLN A 320 27.13 19.19 162.66
N THR A 321 26.20 19.90 162.00
CA THR A 321 24.72 19.92 161.94
C THR A 321 24.30 21.01 160.92
N THR A 322 23.29 20.73 160.07
CA THR A 322 22.11 21.59 159.77
C THR A 322 22.29 22.98 159.09
N PRO A 323 21.20 23.71 158.74
CA PRO A 323 20.07 23.35 157.88
C PRO A 323 19.68 24.51 156.91
N ASP A 324 18.66 24.24 156.09
CA ASP A 324 17.62 25.16 155.63
C ASP A 324 17.97 26.34 154.70
N THR A 325 17.42 26.29 153.48
CA THR A 325 16.57 27.36 152.91
C THR A 325 15.93 26.85 151.62
N ASP A 326 14.80 26.17 151.79
CA ASP A 326 13.73 26.09 150.82
C ASP A 326 13.31 27.50 150.35
N GLN A 327 13.05 27.62 149.03
CA GLN A 327 12.28 28.67 148.31
C GLN A 327 12.95 29.24 147.04
N ALA A 328 14.23 28.96 146.76
CA ALA A 328 14.88 29.35 145.48
C ALA A 328 15.14 28.17 144.52
N VAL A 329 15.27 26.95 145.07
CA VAL A 329 15.63 25.74 144.31
C VAL A 329 14.41 25.13 143.58
N GLU A 330 13.20 25.37 144.08
CA GLU A 330 11.97 24.89 143.44
C GLU A 330 11.62 25.73 142.19
N ALA A 331 11.91 27.03 142.17
CA ALA A 331 11.76 27.88 140.99
C ALA A 331 12.79 27.57 139.89
N LEU A 332 14.03 27.22 140.26
CA LEU A 332 15.08 26.82 139.32
C LEU A 332 14.88 25.40 138.77
N SER A 333 14.38 24.46 139.59
CA SER A 333 14.06 23.10 139.15
C SER A 333 12.80 23.07 138.28
N ARG A 334 11.81 23.92 138.60
CA ARG A 334 10.61 24.13 137.77
C ARG A 334 10.92 24.87 136.46
N SER A 335 11.83 25.84 136.48
CA SER A 335 12.33 26.51 135.27
C SER A 335 13.20 25.58 134.40
N SER A 336 14.00 24.69 134.99
CA SER A 336 14.78 23.68 134.27
C SER A 336 13.89 22.62 133.62
N LEU A 337 12.88 22.11 134.34
CA LEU A 337 11.89 21.18 133.81
C LEU A 337 11.00 21.84 132.74
N GLU A 338 10.61 23.11 132.90
CA GLU A 338 9.87 23.86 131.85
C GLU A 338 10.73 24.09 130.60
N ALA A 339 12.04 24.32 130.75
CA ALA A 339 12.96 24.47 129.62
C ALA A 339 13.19 23.14 128.87
N GLU A 340 13.30 22.03 129.60
CA GLU A 340 13.43 20.68 129.02
C GLU A 340 12.14 20.21 128.36
N LEU A 341 10.97 20.47 128.99
CA LEU A 341 9.67 20.19 128.43
C LEU A 341 9.44 21.03 127.16
N GLY A 342 9.83 22.31 127.16
CA GLY A 342 9.82 23.16 125.98
C GLY A 342 10.80 22.73 124.88
N ALA A 343 11.94 22.09 125.23
CA ALA A 343 12.84 21.49 124.25
C ALA A 343 12.25 20.21 123.64
N LYS A 344 11.60 19.37 124.45
CA LYS A 344 10.90 18.16 124.00
C LYS A 344 9.65 18.47 123.18
N ASP A 345 8.91 19.53 123.51
CA ASP A 345 7.78 20.00 122.70
C ASP A 345 8.26 20.55 121.34
N ARG A 346 9.39 21.26 121.30
CA ARG A 346 10.01 21.67 120.03
C ARG A 346 10.47 20.47 119.19
N GLU A 347 11.08 19.47 119.81
CA GLU A 347 11.49 18.21 119.15
C GLU A 347 10.26 17.45 118.63
N MET A 348 9.18 17.40 119.39
CA MET A 348 7.91 16.79 118.98
C MET A 348 7.29 17.51 117.79
N VAL A 349 7.25 18.85 117.80
CA VAL A 349 6.79 19.65 116.65
C VAL A 349 7.65 19.38 115.42
N GLN A 350 8.98 19.34 115.58
CA GLN A 350 9.89 19.07 114.46
C GLN A 350 9.72 17.65 113.89
N LEU A 351 9.54 16.63 114.74
CA LEU A 351 9.24 15.27 114.30
C LEU A 351 7.87 15.16 113.61
N VAL A 352 6.86 15.90 114.08
CA VAL A 352 5.54 15.96 113.43
C VAL A 352 5.65 16.63 112.06
N GLU A 353 6.39 17.73 111.94
CA GLU A 353 6.66 18.40 110.67
C GLU A 353 7.42 17.48 109.69
N ASP A 354 8.41 16.74 110.17
CA ASP A 354 9.17 15.79 109.36
C ASP A 354 8.32 14.61 108.89
N VAL A 355 7.46 14.07 109.75
CA VAL A 355 6.48 13.03 109.38
C VAL A 355 5.50 13.56 108.34
N GLN A 356 4.97 14.77 108.52
CA GLN A 356 4.08 15.39 107.54
C GLN A 356 4.79 15.63 106.19
N ARG A 357 6.05 16.08 106.21
CA ARG A 357 6.87 16.27 105.01
C ARG A 357 7.13 14.95 104.28
N LEU A 358 7.47 13.89 105.01
CA LEU A 358 7.67 12.54 104.45
C LEU A 358 6.36 11.96 103.90
N GLN A 359 5.24 12.14 104.60
CA GLN A 359 3.92 11.74 104.12
C GLN A 359 3.54 12.48 102.82
N ALA A 360 3.81 13.78 102.72
CA ALA A 360 3.59 14.57 101.51
C ALA A 360 4.53 14.15 100.36
N SER A 361 5.78 13.79 100.66
CA SER A 361 6.72 13.27 99.67
C SER A 361 6.28 11.90 99.14
N LEU A 362 5.85 11.00 100.04
CA LEU A 362 5.32 9.67 99.68
C LEU A 362 4.02 9.77 98.88
N SER A 363 3.11 10.68 99.24
CA SER A 363 1.86 10.88 98.47
C SER A 363 2.16 11.40 97.07
N LYS A 364 3.07 12.39 96.93
CA LYS A 364 3.52 12.91 95.65
C LYS A 364 4.21 11.83 94.80
N LEU A 365 5.07 11.01 95.40
CA LEU A 365 5.73 9.91 94.69
C LEU A 365 4.69 8.86 94.22
N ARG A 366 3.73 8.50 95.09
CA ARG A 366 2.63 7.59 94.75
C ARG A 366 1.76 8.13 93.62
N GLU A 367 1.44 9.41 93.63
CA GLU A 367 0.67 10.07 92.56
C GLU A 367 1.46 10.13 91.24
N SER A 368 2.75 10.47 91.30
CA SER A 368 3.62 10.49 90.11
C SER A 368 3.81 9.09 89.50
N SER A 369 3.93 8.05 90.34
CA SER A 369 4.04 6.67 89.87
C SER A 369 2.70 6.19 89.29
N SER A 370 1.57 6.49 89.95
CA SER A 370 0.23 6.16 89.45
C SER A 370 -0.07 6.82 88.10
N THR A 371 0.29 8.08 87.92
CA THR A 371 0.13 8.80 86.65
C THR A 371 1.03 8.22 85.55
N GLN A 372 2.27 7.83 85.85
CA GLN A 372 3.13 7.13 84.89
C GLN A 372 2.58 5.76 84.49
N ILE A 373 2.06 4.99 85.46
CA ILE A 373 1.46 3.67 85.20
C ILE A 373 0.24 3.82 84.28
N THR A 374 -0.66 4.77 84.57
CA THR A 374 -1.83 5.01 83.72
C THR A 374 -1.45 5.49 82.32
N GLN A 375 -0.44 6.35 82.19
CA GLN A 375 0.08 6.79 80.90
C GLN A 375 0.66 5.62 80.08
N LEU A 376 1.48 4.76 80.70
CA LEU A 376 2.03 3.57 80.05
C LEU A 376 0.92 2.59 79.65
N GLN A 377 -0.10 2.43 80.49
CA GLN A 377 -1.23 1.55 80.21
C GLN A 377 -2.08 2.06 79.02
N ILE A 378 -2.28 3.37 78.91
CA ILE A 378 -2.93 4.01 77.75
C ILE A 378 -2.08 3.86 76.48
N GLN A 379 -0.76 4.03 76.57
CA GLN A 379 0.12 3.81 75.42
C GLN A 379 0.10 2.35 74.95
N LEU A 380 0.11 1.40 75.90
CA LEU A 380 0.07 -0.02 75.60
C LEU A 380 -1.28 -0.43 74.97
N SER A 381 -2.40 0.12 75.44
CA SER A 381 -3.71 -0.13 74.82
C SER A 381 -3.81 0.46 73.42
N SER A 382 -3.29 1.69 73.21
CA SER A 382 -3.23 2.32 71.89
C SER A 382 -2.37 1.51 70.92
N LYS A 383 -1.18 1.07 71.33
CA LYS A 383 -0.30 0.25 70.49
C LYS A 383 -0.94 -1.10 70.15
N THR A 384 -1.56 -1.76 71.12
CA THR A 384 -2.29 -3.02 70.90
C THR A 384 -3.44 -2.84 69.91
N ALA A 385 -4.19 -1.72 69.99
CA ALA A 385 -5.26 -1.43 69.03
C ALA A 385 -4.72 -1.23 67.60
N THR A 386 -3.60 -0.51 67.44
CA THR A 386 -2.97 -0.34 66.12
C THR A 386 -2.42 -1.64 65.55
N LEU A 387 -1.85 -2.52 66.40
CA LEU A 387 -1.39 -3.84 65.98
C LEU A 387 -2.56 -4.68 65.49
N LYS A 388 -3.66 -4.71 66.24
CA LYS A 388 -4.86 -5.44 65.83
C LYS A 388 -5.42 -4.93 64.49
N GLN A 389 -5.43 -3.62 64.28
CA GLN A 389 -5.86 -3.04 63.00
C GLN A 389 -4.93 -3.41 61.84
N LEU A 390 -3.62 -3.48 62.08
CA LEU A 390 -2.65 -3.91 61.08
C LEU A 390 -2.74 -5.42 60.79
N GLU A 391 -3.00 -6.24 61.81
CA GLU A 391 -3.27 -7.67 61.67
C GLU A 391 -4.55 -7.92 60.87
N GLU A 392 -5.64 -7.20 61.16
CA GLU A 392 -6.90 -7.29 60.39
C GLU A 392 -6.68 -6.90 58.92
N LYS A 393 -5.93 -5.83 58.64
CA LYS A 393 -5.58 -5.43 57.27
C LYS A 393 -4.71 -6.47 56.56
N LEU A 394 -3.74 -7.06 57.28
CA LEU A 394 -2.88 -8.10 56.70
C LEU A 394 -3.69 -9.35 56.38
N GLN A 395 -4.67 -9.69 57.23
CA GLN A 395 -5.58 -10.82 57.03
C GLN A 395 -6.56 -10.57 55.88
N GLU A 396 -7.10 -9.35 55.74
CA GLU A 396 -7.90 -8.94 54.58
C GLU A 396 -7.13 -9.08 53.26
N HIS A 397 -5.81 -8.96 53.29
CA HIS A 397 -4.93 -9.10 52.13
C HIS A 397 -4.25 -10.47 52.03
N ALA A 398 -4.72 -11.49 52.76
CA ALA A 398 -4.11 -12.82 52.75
C ALA A 398 -4.19 -13.52 51.37
N ASP A 399 -5.17 -13.14 50.54
CA ASP A 399 -5.38 -13.64 49.18
C ASP A 399 -4.52 -12.94 48.12
N TYR A 400 -3.75 -11.90 48.47
CA TYR A 400 -2.98 -11.11 47.51
C TYR A 400 -1.98 -11.94 46.71
N GLU A 401 -1.31 -12.92 47.34
CA GLU A 401 -0.37 -13.82 46.65
C GLU A 401 -1.08 -14.84 45.76
N GLU A 402 -2.30 -15.27 46.10
CA GLU A 402 -3.15 -16.12 45.24
C GLU A 402 -3.56 -15.32 43.99
N VAL A 403 -4.11 -14.13 44.18
CA VAL A 403 -4.52 -13.22 43.09
C VAL A 403 -3.35 -12.84 42.20
N LYS A 404 -2.16 -12.58 42.77
CA LYS A 404 -0.93 -12.30 42.01
C LYS A 404 -0.46 -13.49 41.20
N LYS A 405 -0.57 -14.72 41.72
CA LYS A 405 -0.28 -15.95 40.97
C LYS A 405 -1.28 -16.15 39.85
N GLU A 406 -2.58 -16.02 40.10
CA GLU A 406 -3.62 -16.10 39.06
C GLU A 406 -3.42 -15.05 37.98
N LEU A 407 -3.10 -13.81 38.35
CA LEU A 407 -2.77 -12.72 37.43
C LEU A 407 -1.52 -13.03 36.60
N SER A 408 -0.50 -13.61 37.22
CA SER A 408 0.73 -14.01 36.53
C SER A 408 0.47 -15.18 35.56
N ILE A 409 -0.36 -16.14 35.94
CA ILE A 409 -0.76 -17.27 35.11
C ILE A 409 -1.56 -16.75 33.91
N LEU A 410 -2.57 -15.91 34.14
CA LEU A 410 -3.35 -15.25 33.07
C LEU A 410 -2.45 -14.43 32.15
N LYS A 411 -1.50 -13.67 32.70
CA LYS A 411 -0.52 -12.92 31.92
C LYS A 411 0.34 -13.83 31.05
N SER A 412 0.81 -14.96 31.59
CA SER A 412 1.63 -15.92 30.85
C SER A 412 0.87 -16.77 29.84
N MET A 413 -0.40 -17.05 30.08
CA MET A 413 -1.24 -17.90 29.23
C MET A 413 -1.85 -17.10 28.06
N GLU A 414 -2.26 -15.86 28.30
CA GLU A 414 -2.89 -15.02 27.27
C GLU A 414 -1.89 -14.14 26.51
N PHE A 415 -0.71 -13.86 27.09
CA PHE A 415 0.36 -13.05 26.49
C PHE A 415 1.73 -13.76 26.42
N GLY A 416 1.75 -15.09 26.55
CA GLY A 416 2.93 -15.94 26.33
C GLY A 416 3.35 -16.03 24.85
N PRO A 417 4.62 -16.39 24.56
CA PRO A 417 5.34 -15.89 23.41
C PRO A 417 4.88 -16.53 22.10
N THR A 418 4.30 -15.69 21.24
CA THR A 418 4.47 -15.84 19.80
C THR A 418 5.24 -14.59 19.35
N ASP A 419 6.58 -14.67 19.38
CA ASP A 419 7.54 -13.70 18.83
C ASP A 419 7.72 -12.30 19.45
N SER A 420 7.66 -12.12 20.78
CA SER A 420 8.12 -10.85 21.39
C SER A 420 9.09 -11.02 22.58
N SER A 421 10.12 -10.18 22.56
CA SER A 421 11.25 -10.13 23.49
C SER A 421 10.84 -9.88 24.94
N VAL A 422 11.72 -10.30 25.86
CA VAL A 422 11.65 -10.31 27.34
C VAL A 422 11.26 -8.96 28.02
N GLN A 423 11.08 -7.86 27.28
CA GLN A 423 10.64 -6.57 27.81
C GLN A 423 9.13 -6.41 28.03
N ASP A 424 8.27 -7.29 27.49
CA ASP A 424 6.82 -7.10 27.54
C ASP A 424 6.17 -7.39 28.91
N MET A 425 6.90 -8.07 29.81
CA MET A 425 6.38 -8.47 31.12
C MET A 425 6.29 -7.32 32.14
N SER A 426 6.85 -6.13 31.86
CA SER A 426 6.76 -4.95 32.73
C SER A 426 5.55 -4.05 32.45
N LYS A 427 4.80 -4.28 31.36
CA LYS A 427 3.60 -3.49 31.07
C LYS A 427 2.43 -3.89 32.00
N PRO A 428 1.63 -2.93 32.49
CA PRO A 428 0.43 -3.21 33.27
C PRO A 428 -0.59 -4.00 32.44
N LEU A 429 -1.32 -4.91 33.07
CA LEU A 429 -2.24 -5.86 32.41
C LEU A 429 -3.29 -5.14 31.53
N GLU A 430 -3.76 -3.98 31.96
CA GLU A 430 -4.70 -3.15 31.22
C GLU A 430 -4.18 -2.77 29.83
N VAL A 431 -2.88 -2.43 29.71
CA VAL A 431 -2.25 -2.08 28.43
C VAL A 431 -2.14 -3.29 27.51
N LEU A 432 -1.77 -4.46 28.07
CA LEU A 432 -1.68 -5.70 27.30
C LEU A 432 -3.06 -6.15 26.81
N LEU A 433 -4.09 -6.08 27.65
CA LEU A 433 -5.47 -6.38 27.27
C LEU A 433 -5.98 -5.42 26.20
N LEU A 434 -5.69 -4.13 26.30
CA LEU A 434 -6.06 -3.15 25.28
C LEU A 434 -5.33 -3.42 23.95
N GLU A 435 -4.04 -3.75 23.99
CA GLU A 435 -3.25 -4.07 22.80
C GLU A 435 -3.77 -5.33 22.10
N LYS A 436 -4.09 -6.39 22.86
CA LYS A 436 -4.70 -7.61 22.32
C LYS A 436 -6.14 -7.41 21.87
N ASN A 437 -6.95 -6.61 22.58
CA ASN A 437 -8.30 -6.27 22.13
C ASN A 437 -8.24 -5.52 20.80
N ARG A 438 -7.32 -4.55 20.66
CA ARG A 438 -7.07 -3.85 19.40
C ARG A 438 -6.59 -4.80 18.30
N SER A 439 -5.71 -5.75 18.63
CA SER A 439 -5.23 -6.77 17.68
C SER A 439 -6.38 -7.68 17.22
N LEU A 440 -7.18 -8.22 18.14
CA LEU A 440 -8.36 -9.02 17.84
C LEU A 440 -9.41 -8.23 17.05
N GLN A 441 -9.58 -6.95 17.34
CA GLN A 441 -10.49 -6.08 16.60
C GLN A 441 -9.99 -5.87 15.16
N SER A 442 -8.68 -5.68 14.97
CA SER A 442 -8.05 -5.63 13.65
C SER A 442 -8.18 -6.94 12.90
N GLU A 443 -7.94 -8.08 13.57
CA GLU A 443 -8.08 -9.41 12.99
C GLU A 443 -9.54 -9.71 12.62
N SER A 444 -10.48 -9.39 13.51
CA SER A 444 -11.92 -9.49 13.25
C SER A 444 -12.35 -8.62 12.06
N SER A 445 -11.79 -7.41 11.94
CA SER A 445 -12.03 -6.54 10.78
C SER A 445 -11.45 -7.15 9.50
N SER A 446 -10.22 -7.66 9.55
CA SER A 446 -9.57 -8.34 8.43
C SER A 446 -10.34 -9.59 7.98
N LEU A 447 -10.78 -10.42 8.92
CA LEU A 447 -11.60 -11.61 8.64
C LEU A 447 -12.97 -11.23 8.08
N ARG A 448 -13.58 -10.14 8.54
CA ARG A 448 -14.82 -9.62 7.93
C ARG A 448 -14.59 -9.19 6.49
N ILE A 449 -13.51 -8.46 6.20
CA ILE A 449 -13.16 -8.05 4.84
C ILE A 449 -12.92 -9.29 3.95
N ALA A 450 -12.13 -10.25 4.43
CA ALA A 450 -11.87 -11.49 3.69
C ALA A 450 -13.15 -12.28 3.43
N ASN A 451 -14.07 -12.33 4.40
CA ASN A 451 -15.36 -13.00 4.24
C ASN A 451 -16.27 -12.27 3.23
N THR A 452 -16.28 -10.93 3.23
CA THR A 452 -17.00 -10.15 2.21
C THR A 452 -16.41 -10.34 0.82
N GLU A 453 -15.07 -10.44 0.70
CA GLU A 453 -14.40 -10.71 -0.57
C GLU A 453 -14.69 -12.13 -1.08
N LEU A 454 -14.61 -13.13 -0.21
CA LEU A 454 -14.97 -14.52 -0.52
C LEU A 454 -16.44 -14.64 -0.92
N SER A 455 -17.34 -13.98 -0.21
CA SER A 455 -18.76 -13.93 -0.56
C SER A 455 -19.00 -13.26 -1.91
N GLY A 456 -18.25 -12.19 -2.22
CA GLY A 456 -18.26 -11.54 -3.54
C GLY A 456 -17.80 -12.47 -4.64
N ARG A 457 -16.65 -13.14 -4.46
CA ARG A 457 -16.14 -14.13 -5.42
C ARG A 457 -17.10 -15.30 -5.62
N TYR A 458 -17.77 -15.74 -4.56
CA TYR A 458 -18.80 -16.78 -4.64
C TYR A 458 -19.98 -16.31 -5.50
N ALA A 459 -20.44 -15.07 -5.32
CA ALA A 459 -21.52 -14.49 -6.12
C ALA A 459 -21.12 -14.34 -7.61
N ASP A 460 -19.90 -13.89 -7.89
CA ASP A 460 -19.38 -13.78 -9.25
C ASP A 460 -19.27 -15.16 -9.92
N LEU A 461 -18.75 -16.15 -9.21
CA LEU A 461 -18.65 -17.52 -9.71
C LEU A 461 -20.03 -18.15 -9.93
N GLN A 462 -21.01 -17.84 -9.08
CA GLN A 462 -22.40 -18.25 -9.26
C GLN A 462 -23.00 -17.63 -10.53
N LEU A 463 -22.71 -16.36 -10.82
CA LEU A 463 -23.13 -15.68 -12.04
C LEU A 463 -22.49 -16.30 -13.29
N GLU A 464 -21.18 -16.53 -13.28
CA GLU A 464 -20.48 -17.21 -14.37
C GLU A 464 -21.03 -18.62 -14.62
N PHE A 465 -21.25 -19.38 -13.55
CA PHE A 465 -21.87 -20.71 -13.64
C PHE A 465 -23.27 -20.64 -14.27
N SER A 466 -24.12 -19.69 -13.85
CA SER A 466 -25.46 -19.51 -14.42
C SER A 466 -25.42 -19.14 -15.91
N SER A 467 -24.46 -18.31 -16.32
CA SER A 467 -24.25 -17.93 -17.71
C SER A 467 -23.75 -19.11 -18.56
N ALA A 468 -22.82 -19.90 -18.02
CA ALA A 468 -22.34 -21.13 -18.64
C ALA A 468 -23.48 -22.17 -18.81
N VAL A 469 -24.34 -22.31 -17.80
CA VAL A 469 -25.53 -23.17 -17.89
C VAL A 469 -26.50 -22.68 -18.97
N ARG A 470 -26.76 -21.36 -19.05
CA ARG A 470 -27.63 -20.78 -20.10
C ARG A 470 -27.07 -21.01 -21.49
N THR A 471 -25.78 -20.74 -21.72
CA THR A 471 -25.14 -20.96 -23.01
C THR A 471 -25.11 -22.43 -23.40
N SER A 472 -24.92 -23.34 -22.44
CA SER A 472 -25.04 -24.79 -22.68
C SER A 472 -26.47 -25.18 -23.06
N ALA A 473 -27.49 -24.60 -22.43
CA ALA A 473 -28.88 -24.83 -22.80
C ALA A 473 -29.18 -24.34 -24.22
N GLU A 474 -28.71 -23.15 -24.58
CA GLU A 474 -28.85 -22.58 -25.93
C GLU A 474 -28.13 -23.42 -26.99
N GLN A 475 -26.93 -23.90 -26.68
CA GLN A 475 -26.19 -24.82 -27.55
C GLN A 475 -26.94 -26.13 -27.74
N LYS A 476 -27.50 -26.72 -26.66
CA LYS A 476 -28.31 -27.94 -26.77
C LYS A 476 -29.55 -27.72 -27.63
N GLU A 477 -30.24 -26.59 -27.48
CA GLU A 477 -31.40 -26.25 -28.31
C GLU A 477 -31.01 -26.09 -29.79
N LEU A 478 -29.88 -25.43 -30.07
CA LEU A 478 -29.37 -25.29 -31.42
C LEU A 478 -28.96 -26.64 -32.03
N ILE A 479 -28.32 -27.51 -31.24
CA ILE A 479 -27.98 -28.87 -31.67
C ILE A 479 -29.26 -29.65 -31.99
N LEU A 480 -30.28 -29.60 -31.13
CA LEU A 480 -31.56 -30.26 -31.41
C LEU A 480 -32.23 -29.73 -32.69
N LYS A 481 -32.14 -28.42 -32.95
CA LYS A 481 -32.61 -27.82 -34.20
C LYS A 481 -31.82 -28.33 -35.41
N LEU A 482 -30.48 -28.35 -35.32
CA LEU A 482 -29.62 -28.87 -36.37
C LEU A 482 -29.83 -30.37 -36.62
N GLU A 483 -30.00 -31.17 -35.57
CA GLU A 483 -30.34 -32.59 -35.67
C GLU A 483 -31.70 -32.78 -36.34
N HIS A 484 -32.68 -31.95 -36.00
CA HIS A 484 -33.99 -31.95 -36.67
C HIS A 484 -33.87 -31.57 -38.14
N ASP A 485 -33.15 -30.50 -38.47
CA ASP A 485 -32.93 -30.04 -39.85
C ASP A 485 -32.16 -31.07 -40.68
N LEU A 486 -31.11 -31.69 -40.11
CA LEU A 486 -30.37 -32.79 -40.74
C LEU A 486 -31.25 -34.02 -40.92
N SER A 487 -32.09 -34.37 -39.95
CA SER A 487 -33.06 -35.46 -40.09
C SER A 487 -34.06 -35.17 -41.22
N SER A 488 -34.51 -33.92 -41.34
CA SER A 488 -35.38 -33.44 -42.42
C SER A 488 -34.67 -33.53 -43.78
N ILE A 489 -33.43 -33.05 -43.89
CA ILE A 489 -32.61 -33.16 -45.09
C ILE A 489 -32.31 -34.61 -45.45
N GLN A 490 -32.10 -35.49 -44.47
CA GLN A 490 -31.86 -36.91 -44.70
C GLN A 490 -33.15 -37.61 -45.18
N THR A 491 -34.32 -37.24 -44.65
CA THR A 491 -35.60 -37.68 -45.21
C THR A 491 -35.84 -37.16 -46.63
N MET A 492 -35.41 -35.92 -46.94
CA MET A 492 -35.45 -35.36 -48.31
C MET A 492 -34.39 -35.96 -49.24
N SER A 493 -33.22 -36.37 -48.72
CA SER A 493 -32.16 -37.01 -49.50
C SER A 493 -32.46 -38.48 -49.77
N SER A 494 -33.22 -39.15 -48.89
CA SER A 494 -33.80 -40.46 -49.18
C SER A 494 -34.89 -40.41 -50.28
N LEU A 495 -35.30 -39.21 -50.71
CA LEU A 495 -36.26 -38.98 -51.79
C LEU A 495 -35.61 -38.75 -53.16
N SER A 496 -34.33 -39.09 -53.36
CA SER A 496 -33.70 -39.01 -54.68
C SER A 496 -32.73 -40.14 -54.98
N ARG A 497 -33.29 -41.29 -55.37
CA ARG A 497 -32.78 -42.15 -56.45
C ARG A 497 -33.96 -42.86 -57.13
N PRO A 498 -34.37 -42.42 -58.33
CA PRO A 498 -35.41 -43.11 -59.08
C PRO A 498 -34.76 -44.30 -59.80
N ASP A 499 -34.76 -45.47 -59.17
CA ASP A 499 -34.64 -46.72 -59.92
C ASP A 499 -36.06 -47.24 -60.16
N ALA A 500 -36.46 -47.10 -61.42
CA ALA A 500 -37.50 -47.84 -62.16
C ALA A 500 -38.89 -48.06 -61.54
N GLU A 501 -39.87 -47.79 -62.41
CA GLU A 501 -41.28 -48.20 -62.36
C GLU A 501 -42.24 -47.23 -61.64
N GLY A 502 -43.18 -46.72 -62.44
CA GLY A 502 -44.17 -45.75 -62.02
C GLY A 502 -45.23 -46.36 -61.10
N SER A 503 -45.52 -45.65 -60.01
CA SER A 503 -46.80 -45.73 -59.31
C SER A 503 -46.98 -44.49 -58.42
N ASP A 504 -48.12 -43.83 -58.63
CA ASP A 504 -48.85 -42.88 -57.77
C ASP A 504 -48.11 -41.79 -56.97
N LEU A 505 -48.12 -40.58 -57.53
CA LEU A 505 -47.74 -39.32 -56.90
C LEU A 505 -48.95 -38.58 -56.29
N THR A 506 -49.77 -39.26 -55.48
CA THR A 506 -50.97 -38.61 -54.87
C THR A 506 -51.08 -38.78 -53.35
N SER A 507 -50.23 -39.57 -52.70
CA SER A 507 -50.23 -39.69 -51.23
C SER A 507 -49.15 -38.88 -50.49
N MET A 508 -48.26 -38.16 -51.20
CA MET A 508 -47.12 -37.44 -50.61
C MET A 508 -47.31 -35.92 -50.42
N ILE A 509 -48.53 -35.38 -50.59
CA ILE A 509 -48.80 -33.94 -50.41
C ILE A 509 -49.31 -33.62 -49.00
N ASP A 510 -49.65 -34.61 -48.18
CA ASP A 510 -50.40 -34.40 -46.92
C ASP A 510 -49.55 -34.48 -45.63
N SER A 511 -48.23 -34.32 -45.72
CA SER A 511 -47.35 -34.47 -44.54
C SER A 511 -46.24 -33.43 -44.41
N ILE A 512 -46.38 -32.27 -45.05
CA ILE A 512 -45.44 -31.15 -44.91
C ILE A 512 -46.11 -30.04 -44.07
N PRO A 513 -45.55 -29.65 -42.91
CA PRO A 513 -46.04 -28.52 -42.14
C PRO A 513 -45.98 -27.21 -42.96
N GLU A 514 -47.07 -26.44 -42.95
CA GLU A 514 -47.29 -25.23 -43.76
C GLU A 514 -46.14 -24.20 -43.85
N PRO A 515 -45.31 -23.95 -42.80
CA PRO A 515 -44.28 -22.90 -42.85
C PRO A 515 -43.15 -23.17 -43.85
N ILE A 516 -42.89 -24.44 -44.19
CA ILE A 516 -41.75 -24.83 -45.05
C ILE A 516 -42.13 -24.78 -46.54
N ARG A 517 -43.43 -24.89 -46.85
CA ARG A 517 -43.97 -24.78 -48.22
C ARG A 517 -43.81 -23.36 -48.77
N GLU A 518 -43.90 -22.35 -47.91
CA GLU A 518 -43.84 -20.93 -48.31
C GLU A 518 -42.40 -20.43 -48.50
N ALA A 519 -41.44 -20.92 -47.71
CA ALA A 519 -40.02 -20.55 -47.82
C ALA A 519 -39.33 -21.16 -49.06
N THR A 520 -39.71 -22.37 -49.45
CA THR A 520 -39.10 -23.07 -50.61
C THR A 520 -39.54 -22.46 -51.94
N ALA A 521 -40.71 -21.82 -52.00
CA ALA A 521 -41.21 -21.14 -53.20
C ALA A 521 -40.46 -19.83 -53.55
N MET A 522 -39.63 -19.30 -52.64
CA MET A 522 -38.90 -18.04 -52.87
C MET A 522 -37.48 -18.21 -53.44
N PHE A 523 -36.89 -19.41 -53.42
CA PHE A 523 -35.47 -19.59 -53.82
C PHE A 523 -35.27 -20.18 -55.22
N THR A 524 -36.26 -20.86 -55.80
CA THR A 524 -36.23 -21.32 -57.20
C THR A 524 -36.98 -20.34 -58.10
N GLY A 525 -36.24 -19.43 -58.71
CA GLY A 525 -36.72 -18.53 -59.75
C GLY A 525 -37.07 -19.25 -61.06
N MET A 526 -38.17 -19.98 -61.07
CA MET A 526 -38.85 -20.45 -62.28
C MET A 526 -40.27 -19.91 -62.27
N ALA A 527 -40.52 -18.92 -63.12
CA ALA A 527 -41.86 -18.40 -63.36
C ALA A 527 -42.76 -19.51 -63.92
N PRO A 528 -43.98 -19.69 -63.39
CA PRO A 528 -45.09 -20.22 -64.15
C PRO A 528 -46.08 -19.09 -64.45
N GLN A 529 -46.42 -18.93 -65.72
CA GLN A 529 -47.65 -18.25 -66.11
C GLN A 529 -48.83 -19.01 -65.50
N GLY A 530 -49.65 -18.33 -64.69
CA GLY A 530 -50.90 -18.86 -64.16
C GLY A 530 -51.54 -17.85 -63.22
N GLU A 531 -52.64 -17.24 -63.65
CA GLU A 531 -53.46 -16.32 -62.84
C GLU A 531 -53.89 -17.01 -61.54
N LEU A 532 -53.49 -16.44 -60.39
CA LEU A 532 -53.96 -16.85 -59.07
C LEU A 532 -55.13 -15.94 -58.62
N PRO A 533 -56.18 -16.49 -57.97
CA PRO A 533 -57.37 -15.72 -57.62
C PRO A 533 -57.08 -14.63 -56.58
N GLN A 534 -57.50 -13.39 -56.84
CA GLN A 534 -57.27 -12.19 -56.02
C GLN A 534 -57.54 -12.38 -54.50
N GLY A 535 -58.49 -13.23 -54.11
CA GLY A 535 -58.87 -13.40 -52.70
C GLY A 535 -57.82 -14.08 -51.80
N GLN A 536 -56.90 -14.89 -52.35
CA GLN A 536 -55.88 -15.57 -51.54
C GLN A 536 -54.68 -14.66 -51.25
N MET A 537 -54.40 -13.74 -52.17
CA MET A 537 -53.36 -12.73 -52.06
C MET A 537 -53.74 -11.65 -51.03
N ASP A 538 -55.02 -11.25 -51.01
CA ASP A 538 -55.55 -10.33 -49.98
C ASP A 538 -55.53 -10.95 -48.57
N SER A 539 -55.75 -12.27 -48.46
CA SER A 539 -55.70 -12.98 -47.18
C SER A 539 -54.26 -13.08 -46.63
N LEU A 540 -53.28 -13.40 -47.48
CA LEU A 540 -51.86 -13.39 -47.12
C LEU A 540 -51.36 -11.99 -46.74
N LEU A 541 -51.75 -10.96 -47.50
CA LEU A 541 -51.43 -9.57 -47.18
C LEU A 541 -52.09 -9.13 -45.86
N SER A 542 -53.32 -9.59 -45.58
CA SER A 542 -53.99 -9.34 -44.30
C SER A 542 -53.25 -9.99 -43.13
N ILE A 543 -52.83 -11.25 -43.26
CA ILE A 543 -52.08 -11.97 -42.22
C ILE A 543 -50.72 -11.31 -41.97
N ILE A 544 -49.96 -10.99 -43.03
CA ILE A 544 -48.67 -10.32 -42.92
C ILE A 544 -48.83 -8.92 -42.33
N SER A 545 -49.87 -8.17 -42.72
CA SER A 545 -50.16 -6.86 -42.14
C SER A 545 -50.49 -6.96 -40.65
N SER A 546 -51.25 -7.98 -40.25
CA SER A 546 -51.61 -8.22 -38.84
C SER A 546 -50.41 -8.65 -37.99
N GLN A 547 -49.50 -9.46 -38.54
CA GLN A 547 -48.27 -9.85 -37.87
C GLN A 547 -47.33 -8.65 -37.73
N ARG A 548 -47.16 -7.86 -38.80
CA ARG A 548 -46.39 -6.62 -38.76
C ARG A 548 -46.95 -5.63 -37.73
N GLU A 549 -48.27 -5.52 -37.63
CA GLU A 549 -48.91 -4.65 -36.64
C GLU A 549 -48.70 -5.15 -35.21
N ARG A 550 -48.77 -6.47 -34.97
CA ARG A 550 -48.46 -7.07 -33.66
C ARG A 550 -47.00 -6.86 -33.26
N PHE A 551 -46.06 -7.04 -34.18
CA PHE A 551 -44.65 -6.77 -33.92
C PHE A 551 -44.37 -5.29 -33.68
N ARG A 552 -45.02 -4.40 -34.44
CA ARG A 552 -44.95 -2.95 -34.21
C ARG A 552 -45.49 -2.59 -32.82
N SER A 553 -46.65 -3.11 -32.43
CA SER A 553 -47.24 -2.89 -31.11
C SER A 553 -46.34 -3.39 -29.99
N ARG A 554 -45.81 -4.62 -30.10
CA ARG A 554 -44.89 -5.19 -29.11
C ARG A 554 -43.59 -4.40 -29.01
N ASN A 555 -43.07 -3.91 -30.13
CA ASN A 555 -41.86 -3.09 -30.13
C ASN A 555 -42.14 -1.73 -29.48
N GLN A 556 -43.32 -1.14 -29.72
CA GLN A 556 -43.74 0.11 -29.08
C GLN A 556 -43.95 -0.06 -27.56
N GLU A 557 -44.51 -1.19 -27.12
CA GLU A 557 -44.64 -1.54 -25.69
C GLU A 557 -43.26 -1.73 -25.02
N LEU A 558 -42.34 -2.46 -25.67
CA LEU A 558 -40.98 -2.65 -25.17
C LEU A 558 -40.19 -1.35 -25.13
N GLU A 559 -40.34 -0.48 -26.13
CA GLU A 559 -39.76 0.86 -26.10
C GLU A 559 -40.35 1.72 -24.97
N ALA A 560 -41.65 1.62 -24.70
CA ALA A 560 -42.29 2.32 -23.60
C ALA A 560 -41.84 1.81 -22.23
N GLU A 561 -41.72 0.49 -22.06
CA GLU A 561 -41.20 -0.13 -20.84
C GLU A 561 -39.72 0.22 -20.63
N SER A 562 -38.90 0.18 -21.68
CA SER A 562 -37.50 0.61 -21.62
C SER A 562 -37.38 2.08 -21.21
N ARG A 563 -38.22 2.97 -21.77
CA ARG A 563 -38.26 4.38 -21.36
C ARG A 563 -38.70 4.53 -19.91
N SER A 564 -39.69 3.77 -19.45
CA SER A 564 -40.17 3.76 -18.07
C SER A 564 -39.08 3.32 -17.08
N VAL A 565 -38.38 2.23 -17.38
CA VAL A 565 -37.24 1.74 -16.58
C VAL A 565 -36.11 2.76 -16.56
N GLN A 566 -35.84 3.43 -17.68
CA GLN A 566 -34.82 4.46 -17.74
C GLN A 566 -35.18 5.70 -16.90
N VAL A 567 -36.45 6.12 -16.90
CA VAL A 567 -36.95 7.21 -16.06
C VAL A 567 -36.89 6.85 -14.58
N THR A 568 -37.30 5.64 -14.21
CA THR A 568 -37.23 5.17 -12.80
C THR A 568 -35.80 5.04 -12.31
N MET A 569 -34.87 4.58 -13.15
CA MET A 569 -33.44 4.55 -12.83
C MET A 569 -32.89 5.96 -12.59
N GLN A 570 -33.25 6.93 -13.43
CA GLN A 570 -32.85 8.33 -13.25
C GLN A 570 -33.44 8.95 -11.98
N ALA A 571 -34.70 8.63 -11.65
CA ALA A 571 -35.34 9.08 -10.42
C ALA A 571 -34.66 8.50 -9.17
N LEU A 572 -34.36 7.20 -9.16
CA LEU A 572 -33.64 6.57 -8.05
C LEU A 572 -32.20 7.08 -7.91
N GLN A 573 -31.53 7.39 -9.03
CA GLN A 573 -30.21 8.01 -9.01
C GLN A 573 -30.26 9.41 -8.41
N SER A 574 -31.24 10.24 -8.80
CA SER A 574 -31.39 11.59 -8.24
C SER A 574 -31.76 11.56 -6.76
N GLU A 575 -32.57 10.60 -6.32
CA GLU A 575 -32.89 10.39 -4.91
C GLU A 575 -31.66 9.93 -4.11
N LEU A 576 -30.86 8.99 -4.64
CA LEU A 576 -29.59 8.59 -4.03
C LEU A 576 -28.61 9.75 -3.89
N ASP A 577 -28.51 10.60 -4.91
CA ASP A 577 -27.63 11.76 -4.88
C ASP A 577 -28.14 12.86 -3.94
N SER A 578 -29.47 13.03 -3.83
CA SER A 578 -30.09 13.90 -2.83
C SER A 578 -29.80 13.40 -1.42
N LEU A 579 -30.03 12.11 -1.14
CA LEU A 579 -29.76 11.50 0.17
C LEU A 579 -28.27 11.58 0.53
N ARG A 580 -27.37 11.38 -0.43
CA ARG A 580 -25.93 11.60 -0.22
C ARG A 580 -25.62 13.04 0.13
N ALA A 581 -26.19 14.00 -0.59
CA ALA A 581 -25.98 15.42 -0.31
C ALA A 581 -26.50 15.81 1.08
N ASP A 582 -27.66 15.30 1.47
CA ASP A 582 -28.26 15.57 2.78
C ASP A 582 -27.50 14.86 3.91
N ASN A 583 -27.02 13.64 3.70
CA ASN A 583 -26.14 12.94 4.65
C ASN A 583 -24.83 13.69 4.88
N ILE A 584 -24.25 14.27 3.81
CA ILE A 584 -23.04 15.11 3.93
C ILE A 584 -23.33 16.40 4.70
N LYS A 585 -24.45 17.09 4.43
CA LYS A 585 -24.87 18.28 5.21
C LYS A 585 -25.19 17.94 6.67
N LEU A 586 -25.76 16.77 6.93
CA LEU A 586 -26.03 16.30 8.29
C LEU A 586 -24.70 16.05 9.01
N TYR A 587 -23.72 15.44 8.33
CA TYR A 587 -22.37 15.26 8.84
C TYR A 587 -21.67 16.60 9.14
N GLU A 588 -21.78 17.58 8.24
CA GLU A 588 -21.33 18.97 8.47
C GLU A 588 -21.90 19.55 9.76
N LYS A 589 -23.21 19.39 9.97
CA LYS A 589 -23.92 19.87 11.16
C LYS A 589 -23.50 19.13 12.42
N ILE A 590 -23.28 17.82 12.34
CA ILE A 590 -22.76 17.00 13.45
C ILE A 590 -21.34 17.43 13.81
N LYS A 591 -20.46 17.64 12.83
CA LYS A 591 -19.08 18.12 13.05
C LYS A 591 -19.07 19.52 13.66
N PHE A 592 -19.96 20.41 13.22
CA PHE A 592 -20.14 21.73 13.81
C PHE A 592 -20.63 21.65 15.26
N LEU A 593 -21.56 20.76 15.58
CA LEU A 593 -22.04 20.53 16.95
C LEU A 593 -21.00 19.85 17.85
N GLN A 594 -20.16 18.95 17.31
CA GLN A 594 -19.03 18.34 18.00
C GLN A 594 -17.89 19.33 18.30
N SER A 595 -17.83 20.46 17.58
CA SER A 595 -16.85 21.51 17.86
C SER A 595 -17.16 22.37 19.10
N TYR A 596 -18.35 22.20 19.70
CA TYR A 596 -18.65 22.77 21.02
C TYR A 596 -18.07 21.89 22.14
N PRO A 597 -17.25 22.44 23.05
CA PRO A 597 -16.60 21.66 24.10
C PRO A 597 -17.64 21.31 25.17
N GLY A 598 -18.18 20.09 25.16
CA GLY A 598 -19.08 19.66 26.23
C GLY A 598 -19.76 18.30 26.15
N ARG A 599 -19.79 17.58 25.01
CA ARG A 599 -20.38 16.23 24.96
C ARG A 599 -19.67 15.34 23.95
N ALA A 600 -18.68 14.59 24.42
CA ALA A 600 -18.12 13.46 23.70
C ALA A 600 -18.77 12.17 24.24
N GLY A 601 -19.80 11.70 23.55
CA GLY A 601 -20.35 10.35 23.70
C GLY A 601 -20.09 9.59 22.42
N GLY A 602 -19.17 8.63 22.46
CA GLY A 602 -18.79 7.83 21.30
C GLY A 602 -19.86 6.82 20.91
N SER A 603 -20.13 6.73 19.61
CA SER A 603 -20.47 5.49 18.90
C SER A 603 -20.58 5.80 17.39
N ASP A 604 -20.02 4.91 16.57
CA ASP A 604 -20.06 4.84 15.11
C ASP A 604 -19.01 5.63 14.29
N ASP A 605 -17.74 5.24 14.47
CA ASP A 605 -16.59 5.71 13.68
C ASP A 605 -16.65 5.30 12.20
N THR A 606 -17.39 4.25 11.83
CA THR A 606 -17.37 3.71 10.46
C THR A 606 -18.19 4.53 9.46
N VAL A 607 -19.40 4.94 9.85
CA VAL A 607 -20.27 5.77 9.00
C VAL A 607 -19.76 7.21 8.95
N THR A 608 -19.26 7.71 10.08
CA THR A 608 -18.64 9.03 10.19
C THR A 608 -17.35 9.13 9.39
N VAL A 609 -16.48 8.10 9.35
CA VAL A 609 -15.28 8.08 8.49
C VAL A 609 -15.61 8.07 6.99
N ARG A 610 -16.69 7.40 6.58
CA ARG A 610 -17.11 7.37 5.16
C ARG A 610 -17.57 8.74 4.68
N TYR A 611 -18.39 9.42 5.49
CA TYR A 611 -18.88 10.76 5.17
C TYR A 611 -17.85 11.86 5.47
N SER A 612 -16.89 11.63 6.41
CA SER A 612 -15.77 12.53 6.65
C SER A 612 -14.83 12.61 5.45
N SER A 613 -14.49 11.47 4.84
CA SER A 613 -13.67 11.42 3.65
C SER A 613 -14.35 12.11 2.46
N GLN A 614 -15.67 11.92 2.29
CA GLN A 614 -16.44 12.61 1.23
C GLN A 614 -16.58 14.12 1.48
N TYR A 615 -16.68 14.52 2.74
CA TYR A 615 -16.71 15.93 3.15
C TYR A 615 -15.35 16.62 2.97
N GLU A 616 -14.26 15.99 3.39
CA GLU A 616 -12.89 16.49 3.21
C GLU A 616 -12.51 16.55 1.73
N GLU A 617 -12.96 15.59 0.92
CA GLU A 617 -12.76 15.59 -0.54
C GLU A 617 -13.52 16.73 -1.25
N ARG A 618 -14.64 17.21 -0.69
CA ARG A 618 -15.36 18.40 -1.18
C ARG A 618 -14.73 19.72 -0.75
N LEU A 619 -14.08 19.74 0.41
CA LEU A 619 -13.42 20.92 0.97
C LEU A 619 -12.03 21.17 0.39
N ASP A 620 -11.37 20.14 -0.15
CA ASP A 620 -10.06 20.26 -0.77
C ASP A 620 -10.17 20.34 -2.31
N PRO A 621 -10.24 21.55 -2.89
CA PRO A 621 -10.27 21.73 -4.35
C PRO A 621 -9.07 21.11 -5.07
N PHE A 622 -7.94 20.90 -4.38
CA PHE A 622 -6.75 20.27 -4.96
C PHE A 622 -6.86 18.75 -5.04
N ALA A 623 -7.59 18.09 -4.14
CA ALA A 623 -7.83 16.65 -4.22
C ALA A 623 -8.66 16.29 -5.46
N SER A 624 -9.75 17.03 -5.70
CA SER A 624 -10.60 16.86 -6.88
C SER A 624 -9.87 17.18 -8.20
N PHE A 625 -9.00 18.20 -8.17
CA PHE A 625 -8.13 18.54 -9.29
C PHE A 625 -7.10 17.43 -9.56
N SER A 626 -6.42 16.92 -8.53
CA SER A 626 -5.43 15.84 -8.65
C SER A 626 -6.03 14.54 -9.18
N LYS A 627 -7.27 14.20 -8.81
CA LYS A 627 -8.02 13.05 -9.36
C LYS A 627 -8.34 13.25 -10.83
N ARG A 628 -8.87 14.43 -11.22
CA ARG A 628 -9.14 14.77 -12.63
C ARG A 628 -7.87 14.79 -13.48
N GLU A 629 -6.77 15.28 -12.94
CA GLU A 629 -5.44 15.29 -13.56
C GLU A 629 -4.95 13.85 -13.79
N ARG A 630 -5.05 12.97 -12.78
CA ARG A 630 -4.74 11.53 -12.91
C ARG A 630 -5.62 10.83 -13.93
N GLN A 631 -6.89 11.19 -14.01
CA GLN A 631 -7.85 10.57 -14.92
C GLN A 631 -7.65 11.04 -16.37
N ARG A 632 -7.27 12.31 -16.59
CA ARG A 632 -6.79 12.81 -17.89
C ARG A 632 -5.53 12.08 -18.34
N ARG A 633 -4.53 11.94 -17.45
CA ARG A 633 -3.32 11.16 -17.76
C ARG A 633 -3.64 9.69 -18.04
N TYR A 634 -4.60 9.11 -17.33
CA TYR A 634 -5.02 7.74 -17.59
C TYR A 634 -5.69 7.58 -18.96
N LEU A 635 -6.51 8.56 -19.36
CA LEU A 635 -7.18 8.56 -20.66
C LEU A 635 -6.23 8.85 -21.82
N SER A 636 -5.21 9.69 -21.61
CA SER A 636 -4.19 10.01 -22.61
C SER A 636 -3.18 8.89 -22.87
N LEU A 637 -3.17 7.82 -22.06
CA LEU A 637 -2.30 6.67 -22.28
C LEU A 637 -2.77 5.81 -23.46
N SER A 638 -1.83 5.31 -24.24
CA SER A 638 -2.05 4.35 -25.31
C SER A 638 -2.78 3.10 -24.80
N PRO A 639 -3.62 2.42 -25.61
CA PRO A 639 -4.26 1.16 -25.23
C PRO A 639 -3.28 0.12 -24.66
N TRP A 640 -2.06 0.06 -25.19
CA TRP A 640 -0.99 -0.84 -24.73
C TRP A 640 -0.41 -0.44 -23.37
N ASP A 641 -0.29 0.86 -23.10
CA ASP A 641 0.15 1.35 -21.80
C ASP A 641 -0.91 1.14 -20.73
N LYS A 642 -2.20 1.24 -21.11
CA LYS A 642 -3.33 0.90 -20.22
C LYS A 642 -3.33 -0.57 -19.84
N VAL A 643 -3.03 -1.46 -20.78
CA VAL A 643 -2.87 -2.91 -20.53
C VAL A 643 -1.64 -3.18 -19.66
N THR A 644 -0.52 -2.47 -19.90
CA THR A 644 0.69 -2.62 -19.09
C THR A 644 0.51 -2.09 -17.66
N LEU A 645 -0.22 -0.97 -17.50
CA LEU A 645 -0.58 -0.42 -16.19
C LEU A 645 -1.61 -1.27 -15.46
N SER A 646 -2.56 -1.89 -16.17
CA SER A 646 -3.51 -2.82 -15.55
C SER A 646 -2.81 -4.11 -15.13
N LEU A 647 -1.89 -4.63 -15.94
CA LEU A 647 -1.04 -5.78 -15.61
C LEU A 647 -0.10 -5.45 -14.45
N GLY A 648 0.54 -4.28 -14.46
CA GLY A 648 1.41 -3.79 -13.40
C GLY A 648 0.64 -3.56 -12.09
N ARG A 649 -0.57 -3.00 -12.14
CA ARG A 649 -1.45 -2.91 -10.96
C ARG A 649 -1.89 -4.28 -10.47
N GLY A 650 -2.22 -5.22 -11.36
CA GLY A 650 -2.57 -6.59 -10.99
C GLY A 650 -1.42 -7.30 -10.27
N ILE A 651 -0.19 -7.12 -10.76
CA ILE A 651 1.01 -7.68 -10.14
C ILE A 651 1.30 -7.00 -8.79
N LEU A 652 1.19 -5.67 -8.68
CA LEU A 652 1.46 -4.95 -7.43
C LEU A 652 0.34 -5.07 -6.38
N SER A 653 -0.90 -5.29 -6.83
CA SER A 653 -2.08 -5.40 -5.97
C SER A 653 -2.06 -6.64 -5.09
N ASN A 654 -1.53 -7.75 -5.60
CA ASN A 654 -1.59 -9.04 -4.91
C ASN A 654 -0.21 -9.46 -4.41
N LYS A 655 -0.12 -9.81 -3.12
CA LYS A 655 1.12 -10.32 -2.50
C LYS A 655 1.66 -11.56 -3.21
N MET A 656 0.79 -12.48 -3.65
CA MET A 656 1.20 -13.67 -4.39
C MET A 656 1.73 -13.35 -5.78
N ALA A 657 1.09 -12.41 -6.49
CA ALA A 657 1.53 -12.00 -7.82
C ALA A 657 2.90 -11.31 -7.77
N ARG A 658 3.17 -10.50 -6.74
CA ARG A 658 4.50 -9.93 -6.50
C ARG A 658 5.57 -11.00 -6.28
N THR A 659 5.27 -12.02 -5.48
CA THR A 659 6.21 -13.13 -5.22
C THR A 659 6.49 -13.92 -6.50
N ILE A 660 5.46 -14.25 -7.29
CA ILE A 660 5.62 -14.96 -8.57
C ILE A 660 6.42 -14.12 -9.56
N ALA A 661 6.12 -12.83 -9.70
CA ALA A 661 6.86 -11.94 -10.59
C ALA A 661 8.34 -11.81 -10.18
N PHE A 662 8.64 -11.76 -8.88
CA PHE A 662 10.01 -11.75 -8.37
C PHE A 662 10.78 -13.04 -8.70
N PHE A 663 10.17 -14.22 -8.51
CA PHE A 663 10.82 -15.48 -8.88
C PHE A 663 10.95 -15.65 -10.39
N TYR A 664 9.98 -15.17 -11.17
CA TYR A 664 10.03 -15.17 -12.62
C TYR A 664 11.18 -14.30 -13.15
N THR A 665 11.35 -13.08 -12.63
CA THR A 665 12.46 -12.21 -13.04
C THR A 665 13.81 -12.78 -12.60
N LEU A 666 13.90 -13.37 -11.40
CA LEU A 666 15.11 -14.04 -10.92
C LEU A 666 15.49 -15.23 -11.81
N PHE A 667 14.51 -16.05 -12.19
CA PHE A 667 14.71 -17.18 -13.11
C PHE A 667 15.19 -16.72 -14.48
N LEU A 668 14.57 -15.66 -15.03
CA LEU A 668 14.94 -15.09 -16.32
C LEU A 668 16.38 -14.53 -16.28
N HIS A 669 16.77 -13.86 -15.19
CA HIS A 669 18.14 -13.41 -15.00
C HIS A 669 19.13 -14.58 -14.91
N CYS A 670 18.79 -15.65 -14.19
CA CYS A 670 19.63 -16.87 -14.14
C CYS A 670 19.78 -17.51 -15.52
N LEU A 671 18.69 -17.55 -16.31
CA LEU A 671 18.70 -18.10 -17.66
C LEU A 671 19.58 -17.27 -18.60
N VAL A 672 19.44 -15.94 -18.57
CA VAL A 672 20.31 -15.03 -19.33
C VAL A 672 21.77 -15.21 -18.92
N PHE A 673 22.06 -15.33 -17.62
CA PHE A 673 23.41 -15.55 -17.12
C PHE A 673 23.98 -16.89 -17.60
N LEU A 674 23.18 -17.96 -17.61
CA LEU A 674 23.57 -19.27 -18.14
C LEU A 674 23.85 -19.24 -19.64
N VAL A 675 23.03 -18.52 -20.41
CA VAL A 675 23.24 -18.34 -21.85
C VAL A 675 24.54 -17.58 -22.09
N LEU A 676 24.75 -16.46 -21.40
CA LEU A 676 25.98 -15.66 -21.51
C LEU A 676 27.21 -16.43 -21.07
N TYR A 677 27.11 -17.23 -20.00
CA TYR A 677 28.17 -18.11 -19.53
C TYR A 677 28.50 -19.16 -20.59
N LYS A 678 27.50 -19.82 -21.18
CA LYS A 678 27.69 -20.81 -22.24
C LYS A 678 28.33 -20.19 -23.48
N THR A 679 27.91 -19.00 -23.90
CA THR A 679 28.51 -18.30 -25.04
C THR A 679 29.95 -17.91 -24.77
N ALA A 680 30.25 -17.35 -23.58
CA ALA A 680 31.61 -16.99 -23.19
C ALA A 680 32.52 -18.21 -23.08
N TRP A 681 32.02 -19.32 -22.54
CA TRP A 681 32.73 -20.59 -22.43
C TRP A 681 33.03 -21.20 -23.81
N SER A 682 32.05 -21.20 -24.71
CA SER A 682 32.23 -21.67 -26.08
C SER A 682 33.23 -20.82 -26.86
N GLU A 683 33.22 -19.50 -26.65
CA GLU A 683 34.17 -18.59 -27.26
C GLU A 683 35.59 -18.79 -26.72
N SER A 684 35.73 -19.02 -25.41
CA SER A 684 37.02 -19.35 -24.78
C SER A 684 37.62 -20.62 -25.36
N ILE A 685 36.85 -21.70 -25.47
CA ILE A 685 37.29 -22.97 -26.07
C ILE A 685 37.73 -22.77 -27.53
N GLY A 686 37.01 -21.92 -28.28
CA GLY A 686 37.38 -21.57 -29.65
C GLY A 686 38.74 -20.87 -29.73
N ARG A 687 39.03 -19.94 -28.81
CA ARG A 687 40.33 -19.25 -28.72
C ARG A 687 41.45 -20.20 -28.29
N ASP A 688 41.19 -21.11 -27.35
CA ASP A 688 42.19 -22.08 -26.89
C ASP A 688 42.53 -23.09 -28.00
N CYS A 689 41.54 -23.51 -28.79
CA CYS A 689 41.75 -24.38 -29.95
C CYS A 689 42.53 -23.69 -31.06
N SER A 690 42.24 -22.41 -31.36
CA SER A 690 43.00 -21.65 -32.35
C SER A 690 44.44 -21.39 -31.91
N ALA A 691 44.66 -21.07 -30.63
CA ALA A 691 46.00 -20.93 -30.04
C ALA A 691 46.78 -22.26 -30.09
N PHE A 692 46.12 -23.39 -29.80
CA PHE A 692 46.73 -24.71 -29.89
C PHE A 692 47.10 -25.08 -31.34
N CYS A 693 46.22 -24.81 -32.31
CA CYS A 693 46.50 -25.00 -33.73
C CYS A 693 47.67 -24.13 -34.21
N ALA A 694 47.70 -22.85 -33.83
CA ALA A 694 48.79 -21.94 -34.17
C ALA A 694 50.13 -22.40 -33.57
N LYS A 695 50.14 -22.84 -32.31
CA LYS A 695 51.32 -23.42 -31.67
C LYS A 695 51.79 -24.68 -32.37
N LYS A 696 50.88 -25.61 -32.69
CA LYS A 696 51.20 -26.86 -33.39
C LYS A 696 51.74 -26.61 -34.81
N TYR A 697 51.21 -25.60 -35.51
CA TYR A 697 51.72 -25.18 -36.81
C TYR A 697 53.12 -24.57 -36.69
N SER A 698 53.35 -23.70 -35.71
CA SER A 698 54.67 -23.13 -35.39
C SER A 698 55.69 -24.23 -35.07
N ASP A 699 55.31 -25.20 -34.24
CA ASP A 699 56.17 -26.34 -33.88
C ASP A 699 56.46 -27.22 -35.11
N HIS A 700 55.48 -27.45 -36.00
CA HIS A 700 55.69 -28.17 -37.25
C HIS A 700 56.64 -27.41 -38.18
N LEU A 701 56.49 -26.09 -38.30
CA LEU A 701 57.35 -25.24 -39.12
C LEU A 701 58.81 -25.31 -38.63
N HIS A 702 59.02 -25.15 -37.32
CA HIS A 702 60.34 -25.31 -36.69
C HIS A 702 60.93 -26.70 -36.93
N ARG A 703 60.12 -27.75 -36.82
CA ARG A 703 60.62 -29.14 -36.84
C ARG A 703 60.89 -29.68 -38.24
N PHE A 704 60.16 -29.23 -39.25
CA PHE A 704 60.23 -29.77 -40.61
C PHE A 704 60.78 -28.80 -41.66
N HIS A 705 60.77 -27.48 -41.40
CA HIS A 705 61.17 -26.47 -42.38
C HIS A 705 62.39 -25.64 -41.97
N GLU A 706 62.82 -25.66 -40.71
CA GLU A 706 63.97 -24.85 -40.27
C GLU A 706 65.34 -25.48 -40.56
N ASN A 707 65.39 -26.77 -40.96
CA ASN A 707 66.62 -27.44 -41.42
C ASN A 707 66.66 -27.66 -42.95
N GLY A 708 65.84 -26.90 -43.70
CA GLY A 708 65.68 -27.05 -45.15
C GLY A 708 66.54 -26.14 -46.03
N ASP A 709 67.45 -25.35 -45.47
CA ASP A 709 68.47 -24.62 -46.26
C ASP A 709 69.66 -25.55 -46.54
N ASN A 710 69.44 -26.46 -47.50
CA ASN A 710 70.47 -27.01 -48.39
C ASN A 710 69.76 -27.57 -49.63
N LEU A 711 69.36 -26.68 -50.54
CA LEU A 711 69.54 -26.80 -52.00
C LEU A 711 69.00 -25.58 -52.75
#